data_AF-A0A2V9N150-F1
#
_entry.id   AF-A0A2V9N150-F1
#
_cell.length_a   1.000
_cell.length_b   1.000
_cell.length_c   1.000
_cell.angle_alpha   90.00
_cell.angle_beta   90.00
_cell.angle_gamma   90.00
#
_symmetry.space_group_name_H-M   'P 1'
#
loop_
_entity.id
_entity.type
_entity.pdbx_description
1 polymer ?
#
loop_
_entity_poly.entity_id
_entity_poly.type
_entity_poly.pdbx_seq_one_letter_code
_entity_poly.pdbx_strand_id
1 'polypeptide(L)'
;MLHTSRQQWRLSYLRLSCALLAMTCEAIAQGPALTTVADTVYRADGSAAAGTILISWPAFTAASGATVAAGNNHVMLGANGTFTAQLAPNAGATPAGTVYTVTYQLTDGTVKTENWSVGTATPETISQVRTLAGTTTQLAQAATQQYVNAQLATVVHLSGSETITGTKQFSVPPILPTPSQSGQAVNKAYVDSAVTNSGSGSFVAKAGDTMSGPLTLPADPTAPQQASDKHYVDLVAASKADLVAGRVPTVELGTGTANNVVCLHGDSTWGGCGTGNGSGLTAGMLAIKYATDFAWSQTPSNNLSTPGPQLVNLTQCPLGVTGSEPQFYVYISGTGTAEATLVTGGSCAGSGLPGTLQFTTANAHSSGYVVGSASGGLQEALIAARFVPSNPAATSQSGKVIVPPGELKLFARVSIRASNITVDFSGSIVECWMNDSCLFIGDIANSNSYSDITLVNPRGRPAVLNGVAPFIEVNAQKTRVLNLSTRLPVTGGTFGSLVQVDDDQAFLLDGLDTTLGGGLRCDSTFCAPAVYAPGPFNVFSAVGWLKNLNISLLCAGNGIDWESGNTLRISDSVIKAYAQYGVRGGTKRGGFGGMDVENVYEEVGNCTNPAGNIGQAGAIVQGNTLKISGGEGPSGIVPLFANTGTTDYRYYVVAHSATYGASNPLYAGRALTSGTGNITVIAPDIAGATTFDLLRVSVSGPEQAPFGTGNFAVASGVTRSPACATGLCTFTDTQAALQSYTVATAAYYPLLTFWPGNLILGSASDSNSVLSAARAWLQNAPSSIVGVAGAAEPSVIATNCDAVTQWTPIWLSCYTAMEPSIFYQQGALLLAAKPNQDGNGALNLIGRLNFPTLGSGPSHIINIGISFGAPKSISSYIANIGDGTNWLERLSNNLKEFKTNVQMDAALTVTGSVQASSFVSTGTGPWSLQGGFGTLSVAPSGQSLIGFGGNGKLQVSENGGTLLEVAKLDTNGNIATAVALAQTPTQCTGSFATGIQANGNANCSTADQIQLAETTAPTGIPNYGIFWFDATCHCPKVIDNNGQAVQLGLTNVFNQDSNGTNPANTLEDVNGTNPQAFRVYGTWSDATDWERTGLSWDQADSYFVFKNENAGTGSQRGIGFWIGSNIRWAIDTASTLKPFNDNSYNVGSPTLRPKTVYAATSFDISTTGAHTFEMCNDSTTGTSLNFLAKLNASNPPCAVKLAATDASKAMGIVSGGSGTTGN
;
A
#
# COMPACT_ATOMS: atom_id res chain seq x y z
N MET A 1 -6.83 -61.10 82.81
CA MET A 1 -6.64 -61.43 84.25
C MET A 1 -7.67 -60.64 85.05
N LEU A 2 -8.53 -61.38 85.77
CA LEU A 2 -9.38 -61.05 86.95
C LEU A 2 -10.44 -59.93 86.79
N HIS A 3 -11.73 -60.27 86.54
CA HIS A 3 -12.81 -60.67 87.49
C HIS A 3 -13.39 -59.45 88.27
N THR A 4 -14.70 -59.17 88.46
CA THR A 4 -16.00 -59.91 88.39
C THR A 4 -17.15 -58.89 88.66
N SER A 5 -18.17 -58.77 87.81
CA SER A 5 -19.55 -59.32 87.91
C SER A 5 -20.48 -58.84 89.06
N ARG A 6 -21.65 -58.27 88.69
CA ARG A 6 -23.05 -58.69 89.02
C ARG A 6 -24.02 -57.89 88.13
N GLN A 7 -24.62 -58.48 87.08
CA GLN A 7 -25.98 -59.08 87.03
C GLN A 7 -27.07 -58.01 86.69
N GLN A 8 -28.00 -58.12 85.72
CA GLN A 8 -28.47 -59.29 84.95
C GLN A 8 -29.60 -58.90 83.90
N TRP A 9 -29.71 -59.66 82.78
CA TRP A 9 -30.86 -59.96 81.85
C TRP A 9 -31.07 -58.99 80.64
N ARG A 10 -30.79 -59.32 79.35
CA ARG A 10 -31.35 -60.32 78.36
C ARG A 10 -32.89 -60.18 78.22
N LEU A 11 -33.58 -60.12 77.06
CA LEU A 11 -33.41 -60.48 75.63
C LEU A 11 -34.26 -59.48 74.78
N SER A 12 -33.82 -58.92 73.65
CA SER A 12 -33.91 -59.51 72.30
C SER A 12 -35.29 -60.11 71.92
N TYR A 13 -36.29 -59.27 71.65
CA TYR A 13 -37.41 -59.60 70.75
C TYR A 13 -37.21 -58.84 69.43
N LEU A 14 -36.58 -59.58 68.53
CA LEU A 14 -36.19 -59.26 67.18
C LEU A 14 -37.44 -59.33 66.28
N ARG A 15 -37.68 -58.22 65.54
CA ARG A 15 -38.28 -58.17 64.19
C ARG A 15 -39.59 -58.95 63.96
N LEU A 16 -40.70 -58.22 63.85
CA LEU A 16 -41.49 -58.13 62.60
C LEU A 16 -42.70 -57.19 62.80
N SER A 17 -42.65 -56.06 62.09
CA SER A 17 -43.74 -55.56 61.24
C SER A 17 -45.12 -55.31 61.84
N CYS A 18 -45.43 -54.03 62.10
CA CYS A 18 -46.54 -53.27 61.50
C CYS A 18 -46.76 -51.98 62.33
N ALA A 19 -46.33 -50.81 61.85
CA ALA A 19 -46.97 -50.01 60.80
C ALA A 19 -48.08 -49.09 61.37
N LEU A 20 -47.88 -47.79 61.09
CA LEU A 20 -48.80 -46.65 61.18
C LEU A 20 -48.86 -45.80 62.47
N LEU A 21 -48.23 -44.62 62.34
CA LEU A 21 -48.67 -43.28 62.77
C LEU A 21 -48.97 -42.97 64.25
N ALA A 22 -48.13 -42.10 64.84
CA ALA A 22 -48.43 -40.93 65.70
C ALA A 22 -47.16 -40.61 66.53
N MET A 23 -46.74 -39.40 66.89
CA MET A 23 -47.11 -37.99 66.68
C MET A 23 -46.02 -37.19 67.44
N THR A 24 -45.74 -35.97 66.98
CA THR A 24 -44.97 -34.87 67.61
C THR A 24 -43.47 -35.09 67.90
N CYS A 25 -42.62 -34.55 67.03
CA CYS A 25 -41.22 -34.20 67.32
C CYS A 25 -41.16 -32.70 67.65
N GLU A 26 -40.73 -32.35 68.85
CA GLU A 26 -40.36 -30.99 69.25
C GLU A 26 -39.03 -30.62 68.57
N ALA A 27 -39.05 -29.64 67.67
CA ALA A 27 -37.83 -29.04 67.15
C ALA A 27 -37.33 -27.99 68.16
N ILE A 28 -36.40 -28.40 69.01
CA ILE A 28 -35.56 -27.50 69.81
C ILE A 28 -34.71 -26.67 68.82
N ALA A 29 -34.78 -25.34 68.89
CA ALA A 29 -33.96 -24.45 68.08
C ALA A 29 -32.46 -24.71 68.35
N GLN A 30 -31.73 -25.26 67.38
CA GLN A 30 -30.28 -25.41 67.46
C GLN A 30 -29.60 -24.05 67.17
N GLY A 31 -28.76 -23.57 68.09
CA GLY A 31 -27.90 -22.41 67.87
C GLY A 31 -26.85 -22.65 66.77
N PRO A 32 -26.10 -21.61 66.35
CA PRO A 32 -25.07 -21.76 65.33
C PRO A 32 -23.99 -22.76 65.77
N ALA A 33 -23.51 -23.59 64.84
CA ALA A 33 -22.36 -24.46 65.08
C ALA A 33 -21.14 -23.60 65.46
N LEU A 34 -20.52 -23.91 66.60
CA LEU A 34 -19.36 -23.18 67.12
C LEU A 34 -18.06 -23.85 66.69
N THR A 35 -17.05 -23.03 66.41
CA THR A 35 -15.69 -23.44 66.11
C THR A 35 -14.85 -23.39 67.38
N THR A 36 -14.11 -24.48 67.64
CA THR A 36 -13.16 -24.52 68.75
C THR A 36 -11.85 -23.86 68.34
N VAL A 37 -11.48 -22.76 68.97
CA VAL A 37 -10.13 -22.20 68.88
C VAL A 37 -9.30 -22.73 70.04
N ALA A 38 -8.24 -23.49 69.76
CA ALA A 38 -7.41 -24.11 70.78
C ALA A 38 -5.91 -23.96 70.47
N ASP A 39 -5.12 -23.55 71.47
CA ASP A 39 -3.67 -23.35 71.33
C ASP A 39 -2.96 -23.34 72.69
N THR A 40 -1.63 -23.19 72.70
CA THR A 40 -0.83 -22.96 73.91
C THR A 40 -0.04 -21.66 73.80
N VAL A 41 -0.25 -20.75 74.75
CA VAL A 41 0.37 -19.43 74.79
C VAL A 41 1.64 -19.47 75.63
N TYR A 42 2.76 -19.12 75.00
CA TYR A 42 4.07 -19.04 75.64
C TYR A 42 4.59 -17.60 75.71
N ARG A 43 5.53 -17.38 76.63
CA ARG A 43 6.37 -16.20 76.73
C ARG A 43 7.55 -16.33 75.77
N ALA A 44 8.18 -15.21 75.42
CA ALA A 44 9.30 -15.20 74.47
C ALA A 44 10.52 -15.98 74.95
N ASP A 45 10.65 -16.22 76.26
CA ASP A 45 11.69 -17.07 76.86
C ASP A 45 11.37 -18.58 76.83
N GLY A 46 10.22 -18.96 76.24
CA GLY A 46 9.77 -20.34 76.11
C GLY A 46 8.96 -20.87 77.31
N SER A 47 8.78 -20.09 78.38
CA SER A 47 7.93 -20.48 79.51
C SER A 47 6.44 -20.28 79.20
N ALA A 48 5.56 -21.04 79.86
CA ALA A 48 4.11 -20.92 79.64
C ALA A 48 3.56 -19.58 80.16
N ALA A 49 2.69 -18.94 79.40
CA ALA A 49 2.02 -17.71 79.83
C ALA A 49 0.85 -18.02 80.81
N ALA A 50 0.60 -17.10 81.75
CA ALA A 50 -0.52 -17.20 82.69
C ALA A 50 -1.27 -15.86 82.77
N GLY A 51 -2.60 -15.89 82.71
CA GLY A 51 -3.44 -14.68 82.68
C GLY A 51 -4.81 -14.94 82.07
N THR A 52 -5.52 -13.87 81.73
CA THR A 52 -6.89 -13.93 81.17
C THR A 52 -6.91 -13.34 79.77
N ILE A 53 -7.64 -13.98 78.87
CA ILE A 53 -7.90 -13.50 77.51
C ILE A 53 -9.35 -13.06 77.41
N LEU A 54 -9.56 -11.80 77.06
CA LEU A 54 -10.86 -11.16 76.87
C LEU A 54 -11.20 -11.13 75.38
N ILE A 55 -12.38 -11.57 74.98
CA ILE A 55 -12.82 -11.68 73.59
C ILE A 55 -14.14 -10.93 73.43
N SER A 56 -14.26 -10.04 72.45
CA SER A 56 -15.49 -9.28 72.19
C SER A 56 -15.80 -9.18 70.71
N TRP A 57 -17.09 -9.13 70.34
CA TRP A 57 -17.54 -9.06 68.95
C TRP A 57 -18.81 -8.20 68.80
N PRO A 58 -18.97 -7.52 67.65
CA PRO A 58 -20.24 -6.86 67.29
C PRO A 58 -21.28 -7.89 66.82
N ALA A 59 -22.53 -7.46 66.61
CA ALA A 59 -23.56 -8.35 66.08
C ALA A 59 -23.29 -8.66 64.60
N PHE A 60 -23.42 -9.92 64.20
CA PHE A 60 -23.23 -10.35 62.82
C PHE A 60 -24.11 -11.54 62.47
N THR A 61 -24.36 -11.75 61.19
CA THR A 61 -25.00 -12.98 60.70
C THR A 61 -23.92 -13.88 60.13
N ALA A 62 -23.76 -15.09 60.68
CA ALA A 62 -22.79 -16.07 60.19
C ALA A 62 -23.15 -16.52 58.76
N ALA A 63 -22.19 -17.07 58.02
CA ALA A 63 -22.41 -17.54 56.65
C ALA A 63 -23.49 -18.64 56.53
N SER A 64 -23.80 -19.35 57.62
CA SER A 64 -24.91 -20.30 57.71
C SER A 64 -26.30 -19.64 57.81
N GLY A 65 -26.36 -18.31 57.87
CA GLY A 65 -27.60 -17.53 58.03
C GLY A 65 -28.04 -17.31 59.49
N ALA A 66 -27.33 -17.88 60.46
CA ALA A 66 -27.64 -17.71 61.89
C ALA A 66 -27.20 -16.32 62.40
N THR A 67 -28.09 -15.62 63.09
CA THR A 67 -27.81 -14.31 63.68
C THR A 67 -27.13 -14.44 65.04
N VAL A 68 -25.97 -13.80 65.18
CA VAL A 68 -25.15 -13.75 66.40
C VAL A 68 -25.21 -12.33 66.96
N ALA A 69 -25.72 -12.18 68.18
CA ALA A 69 -25.77 -10.89 68.85
C ALA A 69 -24.37 -10.41 69.28
N ALA A 70 -24.18 -9.08 69.39
CA ALA A 70 -22.96 -8.50 69.93
C ALA A 70 -22.74 -8.97 71.37
N GLY A 71 -21.49 -9.25 71.73
CA GLY A 71 -21.18 -9.81 73.05
C GLY A 71 -19.70 -9.79 73.39
N ASN A 72 -19.39 -10.24 74.61
CA ASN A 72 -18.05 -10.48 75.07
C ASN A 72 -17.97 -11.78 75.87
N ASN A 73 -16.76 -12.31 76.00
CA ASN A 73 -16.43 -13.51 76.73
C ASN A 73 -15.01 -13.38 77.31
N HIS A 74 -14.68 -14.16 78.33
CA HIS A 74 -13.34 -14.20 78.89
C HIS A 74 -12.93 -15.63 79.21
N VAL A 75 -11.66 -15.95 78.94
CA VAL A 75 -11.10 -17.29 79.13
C VAL A 75 -9.79 -17.16 79.90
N MET A 76 -9.67 -17.90 81.00
CA MET A 76 -8.41 -17.97 81.74
C MET A 76 -7.47 -18.98 81.09
N LEU A 77 -6.18 -18.64 81.01
CA LEU A 77 -5.16 -19.57 80.55
C LEU A 77 -4.97 -20.69 81.57
N GLY A 78 -5.06 -21.93 81.10
CA GLY A 78 -4.88 -23.13 81.92
C GLY A 78 -3.42 -23.39 82.25
N ALA A 79 -3.16 -24.44 83.05
CA ALA A 79 -1.82 -24.88 83.35
C ALA A 79 -1.02 -25.13 82.04
N ASN A 80 0.26 -24.76 82.05
CA ASN A 80 1.14 -24.76 80.87
C ASN A 80 0.71 -23.83 79.73
N GLY A 81 -0.13 -22.82 79.98
CA GLY A 81 -0.47 -21.78 79.00
C GLY A 81 -1.55 -22.18 78.00
N THR A 82 -2.26 -23.28 78.26
CA THR A 82 -3.29 -23.81 77.38
C THR A 82 -4.51 -22.87 77.27
N PHE A 83 -5.00 -22.68 76.03
CA PHE A 83 -6.16 -21.84 75.71
C PHE A 83 -7.16 -22.62 74.86
N THR A 84 -8.45 -22.56 75.21
CA THR A 84 -9.55 -23.10 74.40
C THR A 84 -10.78 -22.20 74.50
N ALA A 85 -11.37 -21.82 73.37
CA ALA A 85 -12.62 -21.07 73.29
C ALA A 85 -13.54 -21.63 72.18
N GLN A 86 -14.86 -21.60 72.40
CA GLN A 86 -15.88 -21.96 71.40
C GLN A 86 -16.52 -20.67 70.88
N LEU A 87 -16.31 -20.34 69.60
CA LEU A 87 -16.78 -19.09 69.00
C LEU A 87 -17.54 -19.36 67.70
N ALA A 88 -18.54 -18.53 67.40
CA ALA A 88 -19.30 -18.68 66.15
C ALA A 88 -18.42 -18.22 64.95
N PRO A 89 -18.42 -18.95 63.82
CA PRO A 89 -17.62 -18.58 62.66
C PRO A 89 -18.10 -17.25 62.06
N ASN A 90 -17.16 -16.31 61.87
CA ASN A 90 -17.42 -15.00 61.27
C ASN A 90 -16.73 -14.82 59.90
N ALA A 91 -15.96 -15.80 59.43
CA ALA A 91 -15.47 -15.83 58.06
C ALA A 91 -16.66 -15.94 57.08
N GLY A 92 -16.86 -14.91 56.24
CA GLY A 92 -18.01 -14.81 55.33
C GLY A 92 -19.30 -14.30 55.99
N ALA A 93 -19.22 -13.74 57.20
CA ALA A 93 -20.37 -13.13 57.87
C ALA A 93 -20.80 -11.80 57.23
N THR A 94 -22.05 -11.41 57.49
CA THR A 94 -22.62 -10.12 57.08
C THR A 94 -22.86 -9.24 58.31
N PRO A 95 -22.31 -8.00 58.39
CA PRO A 95 -21.48 -7.33 57.38
C PRO A 95 -20.10 -7.96 57.19
N ALA A 96 -19.62 -7.95 55.94
CA ALA A 96 -18.30 -8.48 55.58
C ALA A 96 -17.18 -7.68 56.29
N GLY A 97 -16.17 -8.39 56.79
CA GLY A 97 -15.06 -7.80 57.55
C GLY A 97 -15.29 -7.69 59.06
N THR A 98 -16.38 -8.28 59.59
CA THR A 98 -16.60 -8.38 61.04
C THR A 98 -15.54 -9.26 61.70
N VAL A 99 -14.87 -8.76 62.74
CA VAL A 99 -13.82 -9.47 63.49
C VAL A 99 -14.12 -9.54 64.99
N TYR A 100 -13.59 -10.57 65.65
CA TYR A 100 -13.49 -10.63 67.11
C TYR A 100 -12.30 -9.80 67.57
N THR A 101 -12.46 -8.95 68.58
CA THR A 101 -11.35 -8.26 69.23
C THR A 101 -10.94 -9.02 70.49
N VAL A 102 -9.68 -9.44 70.54
CA VAL A 102 -9.12 -10.29 71.59
C VAL A 102 -7.99 -9.58 72.32
N THR A 103 -8.12 -9.44 73.64
CA THR A 103 -7.15 -8.77 74.50
C THR A 103 -6.58 -9.74 75.53
N TYR A 104 -5.27 -9.95 75.49
CA TYR A 104 -4.52 -10.73 76.47
C TYR A 104 -4.17 -9.83 77.63
N GLN A 105 -4.51 -10.25 78.85
CA GLN A 105 -4.09 -9.62 80.10
C GLN A 105 -3.30 -10.64 80.90
N LEU A 106 -1.98 -10.61 80.74
CA LEU A 106 -1.08 -11.56 81.38
C LEU A 106 -0.65 -11.06 82.76
N THR A 107 -0.37 -12.00 83.67
CA THR A 107 -0.09 -11.73 85.10
C THR A 107 1.20 -10.96 85.36
N ASP A 108 2.10 -10.86 84.38
CA ASP A 108 3.31 -10.03 84.40
C ASP A 108 3.05 -8.57 84.00
N GLY A 109 1.78 -8.20 83.76
CA GLY A 109 1.36 -6.85 83.37
C GLY A 109 1.31 -6.61 81.87
N THR A 110 1.65 -7.60 81.04
CA THR A 110 1.59 -7.48 79.58
C THR A 110 0.14 -7.47 79.11
N VAL A 111 -0.28 -6.37 78.44
CA VAL A 111 -1.59 -6.26 77.79
C VAL A 111 -1.42 -6.09 76.28
N LYS A 112 -2.07 -6.96 75.49
CA LYS A 112 -2.01 -6.90 74.01
C LYS A 112 -3.37 -7.18 73.41
N THR A 113 -3.82 -6.32 72.51
CA THR A 113 -5.07 -6.51 71.75
C THR A 113 -4.77 -6.87 70.29
N GLU A 114 -5.54 -7.80 69.75
CA GLU A 114 -5.48 -8.25 68.36
C GLU A 114 -6.88 -8.60 67.84
N ASN A 115 -7.03 -8.75 66.53
CA ASN A 115 -8.30 -9.09 65.91
C ASN A 115 -8.27 -10.49 65.30
N TRP A 116 -9.37 -11.22 65.41
CA TRP A 116 -9.52 -12.57 64.92
C TRP A 116 -10.68 -12.70 63.93
N SER A 117 -10.47 -13.49 62.88
CA SER A 117 -11.49 -14.05 61.99
C SER A 117 -11.48 -15.57 62.17
N VAL A 118 -12.56 -16.10 62.76
CA VAL A 118 -12.77 -17.51 63.05
C VAL A 118 -13.48 -18.17 61.87
N GLY A 119 -12.86 -19.23 61.33
CA GLY A 119 -13.41 -20.06 60.27
C GLY A 119 -14.32 -21.17 60.80
N THR A 120 -14.70 -22.10 59.92
CA THR A 120 -15.61 -23.22 60.24
C THR A 120 -14.87 -24.53 60.55
N ALA A 121 -13.53 -24.55 60.50
CA ALA A 121 -12.75 -25.75 60.77
C ALA A 121 -12.51 -25.90 62.28
N THR A 122 -12.70 -27.09 62.85
CA THR A 122 -12.53 -27.30 64.30
C THR A 122 -11.61 -28.49 64.62
N PRO A 123 -10.54 -28.32 65.43
CA PRO A 123 -10.09 -27.08 66.06
C PRO A 123 -9.26 -26.17 65.12
N GLU A 124 -9.36 -24.86 65.31
CA GLU A 124 -8.48 -23.83 64.72
C GLU A 124 -7.48 -23.32 65.77
N THR A 125 -6.26 -22.97 65.35
CA THR A 125 -5.20 -22.43 66.23
C THR A 125 -5.24 -20.90 66.31
N ILE A 126 -4.63 -20.28 67.32
CA ILE A 126 -4.59 -18.82 67.46
C ILE A 126 -3.91 -18.17 66.25
N SER A 127 -2.88 -18.80 65.67
CA SER A 127 -2.22 -18.26 64.47
C SER A 127 -3.11 -18.26 63.23
N GLN A 128 -4.04 -19.22 63.13
CA GLN A 128 -4.95 -19.33 61.98
C GLN A 128 -6.06 -18.29 62.02
N VAL A 129 -6.49 -17.88 63.22
CA VAL A 129 -7.57 -16.91 63.37
C VAL A 129 -7.12 -15.45 63.39
N ARG A 130 -5.85 -15.13 63.64
CA ARG A 130 -5.36 -13.74 63.74
C ARG A 130 -5.42 -12.98 62.40
N THR A 131 -5.95 -11.75 62.41
CA THR A 131 -6.01 -10.84 61.27
C THR A 131 -5.68 -9.38 61.68
N LEU A 132 -5.12 -8.57 60.75
CA LEU A 132 -4.89 -7.13 60.97
C LEU A 132 -6.10 -6.31 60.50
N ALA A 133 -6.56 -5.34 61.30
CA ALA A 133 -7.69 -4.48 60.93
C ALA A 133 -7.23 -3.13 60.35
N GLY A 134 -7.73 -2.82 59.15
CA GLY A 134 -7.87 -1.44 58.63
C GLY A 134 -6.93 -1.02 57.49
N THR A 135 -7.31 -1.30 56.24
CA THR A 135 -7.15 -0.37 55.09
C THR A 135 -8.24 -0.67 54.05
N THR A 136 -9.19 0.25 53.93
CA THR A 136 -9.99 0.44 52.72
C THR A 136 -9.07 0.91 51.59
N THR A 137 -9.30 0.41 50.37
CA THR A 137 -8.48 0.53 49.15
C THR A 137 -7.40 -0.54 48.98
N GLN A 138 -7.36 -1.06 47.76
CA GLN A 138 -6.58 -2.21 47.35
C GLN A 138 -5.08 -2.01 47.61
N LEU A 139 -4.48 -3.09 48.15
CA LEU A 139 -3.06 -3.43 48.27
C LEU A 139 -2.38 -3.21 49.65
N ALA A 140 -1.88 -4.35 50.16
CA ALA A 140 -0.89 -4.58 51.24
C ALA A 140 -1.42 -4.44 52.68
N GLN A 141 -1.41 -5.43 53.58
CA GLN A 141 -0.62 -6.66 53.80
C GLN A 141 -1.50 -7.61 54.66
N ALA A 142 -1.45 -8.94 54.67
CA ALA A 142 -0.40 -9.89 54.33
C ALA A 142 -1.00 -10.99 53.44
N ALA A 143 -0.54 -11.05 52.21
CA ALA A 143 -0.76 -12.22 51.37
C ALA A 143 -0.24 -13.45 52.12
N THR A 144 -1.09 -14.47 52.32
CA THR A 144 -0.63 -15.78 52.80
C THR A 144 0.53 -16.23 51.91
N GLN A 145 1.51 -16.98 52.42
CA GLN A 145 2.60 -17.46 51.55
C GLN A 145 2.03 -18.19 50.32
N GLN A 146 0.86 -18.83 50.44
CA GLN A 146 0.14 -19.41 49.33
C GLN A 146 -0.43 -18.38 48.33
N TYR A 147 -0.99 -17.24 48.78
CA TYR A 147 -1.43 -16.16 47.87
C TYR A 147 -0.24 -15.44 47.25
N VAL A 148 0.82 -15.14 48.02
CA VAL A 148 2.07 -14.58 47.46
C VAL A 148 2.59 -15.55 46.42
N ASN A 149 2.75 -16.85 46.74
CA ASN A 149 3.27 -17.85 45.81
C ASN A 149 2.35 -18.07 44.60
N ALA A 150 1.04 -17.99 44.75
CA ALA A 150 0.09 -18.11 43.63
C ALA A 150 0.16 -16.90 42.69
N GLN A 151 0.38 -15.69 43.22
CA GLN A 151 0.60 -14.50 42.39
C GLN A 151 2.03 -14.48 41.80
N LEU A 152 3.05 -14.85 42.58
CA LEU A 152 4.46 -15.08 42.14
C LEU A 152 4.49 -16.07 40.97
N ALA A 153 3.70 -17.14 41.01
CA ALA A 153 3.67 -18.16 39.95
C ALA A 153 3.12 -17.66 38.60
N THR A 154 2.53 -16.46 38.54
CA THR A 154 1.92 -15.91 37.31
C THR A 154 2.66 -14.70 36.73
N VAL A 155 3.58 -14.10 37.49
CA VAL A 155 4.41 -12.96 37.07
C VAL A 155 5.88 -13.38 36.89
N VAL A 156 6.63 -12.65 36.07
CA VAL A 156 8.09 -12.81 35.94
C VAL A 156 8.75 -11.84 36.92
N HIS A 157 9.63 -12.31 37.80
CA HIS A 157 10.25 -11.43 38.79
C HIS A 157 11.42 -10.63 38.19
N LEU A 158 11.67 -9.45 38.77
CA LEU A 158 12.76 -8.55 38.36
C LEU A 158 14.15 -9.04 38.83
N SER A 159 14.22 -10.15 39.57
CA SER A 159 15.45 -10.76 40.08
C SER A 159 15.27 -12.26 40.36
N GLY A 160 16.25 -13.10 40.01
CA GLY A 160 16.19 -14.55 40.15
C GLY A 160 16.18 -15.27 38.79
N SER A 161 16.51 -16.57 38.75
CA SER A 161 16.41 -17.39 37.53
C SER A 161 15.07 -18.10 37.48
N GLU A 162 14.28 -17.83 36.45
CA GLU A 162 12.93 -18.37 36.26
C GLU A 162 12.76 -19.03 34.90
N THR A 163 12.08 -20.17 34.88
CA THR A 163 11.74 -20.90 33.64
C THR A 163 10.33 -20.51 33.21
N ILE A 164 10.20 -19.87 32.04
CA ILE A 164 8.90 -19.54 31.45
C ILE A 164 8.50 -20.63 30.44
N THR A 165 7.43 -21.36 30.73
CA THR A 165 6.83 -22.33 29.81
C THR A 165 5.63 -21.73 29.07
N GLY A 166 5.67 -21.72 27.73
CA GLY A 166 4.63 -21.16 26.86
C GLY A 166 4.90 -19.74 26.36
N THR A 167 4.05 -19.23 25.45
CA THR A 167 4.19 -17.90 24.83
C THR A 167 3.59 -16.80 25.71
N LYS A 168 4.36 -15.75 26.01
CA LYS A 168 3.86 -14.53 26.70
C LYS A 168 3.92 -13.35 25.73
N GLN A 169 2.80 -12.63 25.56
CA GLN A 169 2.73 -11.40 24.75
C GLN A 169 2.79 -10.16 25.65
N PHE A 170 3.65 -9.21 25.29
CA PHE A 170 3.73 -7.91 25.94
C PHE A 170 3.12 -6.86 24.99
N SER A 171 2.25 -5.99 25.52
CA SER A 171 1.68 -4.86 24.75
C SER A 171 2.71 -3.77 24.42
N VAL A 172 3.83 -3.75 25.15
CA VAL A 172 5.01 -2.94 24.88
C VAL A 172 6.24 -3.86 25.05
N PRO A 173 7.18 -3.91 24.09
CA PRO A 173 8.36 -4.78 24.20
C PRO A 173 9.16 -4.51 25.49
N PRO A 174 9.52 -5.55 26.28
CA PRO A 174 10.34 -5.38 27.47
C PRO A 174 11.75 -4.91 27.13
N ILE A 175 12.33 -4.02 27.94
CA ILE A 175 13.71 -3.55 27.79
C ILE A 175 14.65 -4.62 28.33
N LEU A 176 15.43 -5.27 27.47
CA LEU A 176 16.44 -6.25 27.88
C LEU A 176 17.81 -5.56 28.02
N PRO A 177 18.62 -5.85 29.05
CA PRO A 177 20.01 -5.40 29.11
C PRO A 177 20.88 -6.09 28.06
N THR A 178 22.08 -5.54 27.79
CA THR A 178 23.03 -6.14 26.84
C THR A 178 23.43 -7.55 27.31
N PRO A 179 23.20 -8.60 26.51
CA PRO A 179 23.45 -9.98 26.90
C PRO A 179 24.95 -10.28 27.06
N SER A 180 25.28 -11.12 28.03
CA SER A 180 26.63 -11.52 28.46
C SER A 180 26.87 -13.04 28.44
N GLN A 181 25.84 -13.84 28.18
CA GLN A 181 25.90 -15.31 28.10
C GLN A 181 25.00 -15.83 26.96
N SER A 182 25.35 -16.98 26.37
CA SER A 182 24.73 -17.51 25.14
C SER A 182 23.24 -17.88 25.24
N GLY A 183 22.70 -18.02 26.45
CA GLY A 183 21.29 -18.35 26.70
C GLY A 183 20.38 -17.17 27.02
N GLN A 184 20.88 -15.92 26.96
CA GLN A 184 20.11 -14.73 27.31
C GLN A 184 19.26 -14.23 26.13
N ALA A 185 18.05 -13.74 26.43
CA ALA A 185 17.24 -13.00 25.47
C ALA A 185 17.93 -11.67 25.08
N VAL A 186 17.86 -11.31 23.82
CA VAL A 186 18.65 -10.21 23.23
C VAL A 186 17.77 -8.99 22.93
N ASN A 187 18.19 -7.77 23.31
CA ASN A 187 17.48 -6.56 22.86
C ASN A 187 17.78 -6.27 21.38
N LYS A 188 16.87 -5.56 20.70
CA LYS A 188 17.07 -5.15 19.31
C LYS A 188 18.35 -4.35 19.12
N ALA A 189 18.77 -3.51 20.06
CA ALA A 189 20.02 -2.76 19.94
C ALA A 189 21.28 -3.65 20.02
N TYR A 190 21.24 -4.78 20.71
CA TYR A 190 22.29 -5.80 20.75
C TYR A 190 22.22 -6.67 19.53
N VAL A 191 21.04 -7.03 19.00
CA VAL A 191 20.96 -7.71 17.70
C VAL A 191 21.46 -6.77 16.61
N ASP A 192 21.03 -5.52 16.59
CA ASP A 192 21.49 -4.52 15.65
C ASP A 192 22.98 -4.25 15.87
N SER A 193 23.47 -4.09 17.10
CA SER A 193 24.92 -3.94 17.37
C SER A 193 25.71 -5.22 17.13
N ALA A 194 25.14 -6.40 17.29
CA ALA A 194 25.79 -7.68 16.97
C ALA A 194 25.69 -7.97 15.48
N VAL A 195 24.71 -7.44 14.74
CA VAL A 195 24.62 -7.52 13.28
C VAL A 195 25.47 -6.43 12.63
N THR A 196 25.64 -5.28 13.32
CA THR A 196 26.53 -4.17 12.92
C THR A 196 27.99 -4.44 13.35
N ASN A 197 28.23 -5.14 14.46
CA ASN A 197 29.55 -5.66 14.87
C ASN A 197 29.84 -7.08 14.35
N SER A 198 28.83 -7.80 13.83
CA SER A 198 29.04 -8.89 12.85
C SER A 198 29.12 -8.34 11.43
N GLY A 199 29.29 -7.02 11.29
CA GLY A 199 29.86 -6.44 10.09
C GLY A 199 31.17 -7.14 9.77
N SER A 200 31.18 -7.81 8.61
CA SER A 200 32.35 -7.85 7.73
C SER A 200 33.58 -8.61 8.25
N GLY A 201 33.43 -9.78 8.87
CA GLY A 201 34.62 -10.53 9.34
C GLY A 201 34.54 -12.05 9.49
N SER A 202 33.38 -12.67 9.69
CA SER A 202 33.34 -14.13 9.99
C SER A 202 32.56 -14.99 9.00
N PHE A 203 31.69 -14.43 8.16
CA PHE A 203 30.95 -15.19 7.16
C PHE A 203 30.72 -14.37 5.88
N VAL A 204 30.77 -15.05 4.73
CA VAL A 204 30.46 -14.48 3.41
C VAL A 204 29.00 -14.83 3.06
N ALA A 205 28.19 -13.83 2.71
CA ALA A 205 26.80 -14.06 2.30
C ALA A 205 26.67 -14.83 0.96
N LYS A 206 25.83 -15.87 0.91
CA LYS A 206 25.59 -16.68 -0.31
C LYS A 206 24.92 -15.93 -1.46
N ALA A 207 24.29 -14.79 -1.17
CA ALA A 207 23.65 -13.91 -2.15
C ALA A 207 24.58 -12.80 -2.68
N GLY A 208 25.84 -12.77 -2.23
CA GLY A 208 26.82 -11.73 -2.55
C GLY A 208 27.15 -10.86 -1.33
N ASP A 209 28.44 -10.59 -1.15
CA ASP A 209 28.99 -9.77 -0.07
C ASP A 209 30.10 -8.87 -0.61
N THR A 210 30.36 -7.71 0.01
CA THR A 210 31.43 -6.80 -0.43
C THR A 210 32.68 -7.00 0.43
N MET A 211 33.67 -7.74 -0.10
CA MET A 211 34.93 -8.02 0.61
C MET A 211 35.91 -6.84 0.51
N SER A 212 36.37 -6.31 1.65
CA SER A 212 37.48 -5.34 1.70
C SER A 212 38.67 -5.96 2.44
N GLY A 213 39.79 -6.17 1.73
CA GLY A 213 40.99 -6.85 2.23
C GLY A 213 41.23 -8.25 1.63
N PRO A 214 42.46 -8.81 1.78
CA PRO A 214 42.81 -10.12 1.22
C PRO A 214 42.12 -11.28 1.97
N LEU A 215 41.48 -12.17 1.21
CA LEU A 215 40.87 -13.41 1.70
C LEU A 215 41.88 -14.55 1.69
N THR A 216 42.19 -15.12 2.85
CA THR A 216 43.11 -16.28 3.00
C THR A 216 42.32 -17.58 3.12
N LEU A 217 42.51 -18.50 2.17
CA LEU A 217 41.88 -19.82 2.17
C LEU A 217 42.89 -20.89 2.64
N PRO A 218 42.47 -21.90 3.41
CA PRO A 218 43.39 -22.84 4.06
C PRO A 218 43.91 -23.96 3.14
N ALA A 219 43.30 -24.18 1.97
CA ALA A 219 43.71 -25.20 1.01
C ALA A 219 43.07 -24.99 -0.38
N ASP A 220 43.66 -25.64 -1.39
CA ASP A 220 43.15 -25.75 -2.76
C ASP A 220 41.75 -26.43 -2.81
N PRO A 221 40.84 -25.99 -3.69
CA PRO A 221 39.52 -26.57 -3.87
C PRO A 221 39.58 -27.99 -4.46
N THR A 222 38.80 -28.90 -3.88
CA THR A 222 38.67 -30.32 -4.28
C THR A 222 37.33 -30.67 -4.94
N ALA A 223 36.39 -29.72 -4.99
CA ALA A 223 35.09 -29.87 -5.64
C ALA A 223 34.74 -28.66 -6.53
N PRO A 224 33.94 -28.82 -7.62
CA PRO A 224 33.71 -27.78 -8.63
C PRO A 224 33.12 -26.44 -8.16
N GLN A 225 32.64 -26.36 -6.92
CA GLN A 225 31.96 -25.19 -6.35
C GLN A 225 32.69 -24.61 -5.13
N GLN A 226 33.91 -25.06 -4.84
CA GLN A 226 34.73 -24.51 -3.76
C GLN A 226 35.49 -23.26 -4.23
N ALA A 227 35.59 -22.25 -3.36
CA ALA A 227 36.36 -21.04 -3.63
C ALA A 227 37.84 -21.40 -3.79
N SER A 228 38.46 -20.92 -4.86
CA SER A 228 39.86 -21.20 -5.19
C SER A 228 40.81 -20.24 -4.49
N ASP A 229 41.87 -20.75 -3.87
CA ASP A 229 42.93 -19.93 -3.30
C ASP A 229 43.90 -19.43 -4.39
N LYS A 230 44.76 -18.44 -4.06
CA LYS A 230 45.74 -17.94 -5.04
C LYS A 230 46.71 -19.04 -5.47
N HIS A 231 47.03 -20.01 -4.63
CA HIS A 231 47.94 -21.10 -4.98
C HIS A 231 47.31 -22.07 -6.01
N TYR A 232 46.05 -22.46 -5.85
CA TYR A 232 45.27 -23.21 -6.82
C TYR A 232 45.07 -22.43 -8.11
N VAL A 233 44.68 -21.15 -8.02
CA VAL A 233 44.55 -20.30 -9.22
C VAL A 233 45.91 -20.11 -9.87
N ASP A 234 47.01 -19.99 -9.12
CA ASP A 234 48.36 -19.89 -9.68
C ASP A 234 48.86 -21.22 -10.24
N LEU A 235 48.41 -22.39 -9.74
CA LEU A 235 48.70 -23.71 -10.31
C LEU A 235 47.89 -23.97 -11.58
N VAL A 236 46.60 -23.60 -11.57
CA VAL A 236 45.72 -23.62 -12.75
C VAL A 236 46.17 -22.57 -13.76
N ALA A 237 46.58 -21.39 -13.31
CA ALA A 237 47.11 -20.33 -14.14
C ALA A 237 48.56 -20.58 -14.51
N ALA A 238 49.36 -21.42 -13.84
CA ALA A 238 50.68 -21.87 -14.30
C ALA A 238 50.57 -23.02 -15.30
N SER A 239 49.52 -23.83 -15.21
CA SER A 239 49.11 -24.78 -16.26
C SER A 239 48.32 -24.12 -17.40
N LYS A 240 47.90 -22.85 -17.23
CA LYS A 240 47.30 -21.98 -18.25
C LYS A 240 48.06 -20.65 -18.44
N ALA A 241 49.34 -20.60 -18.05
CA ALA A 241 50.16 -19.38 -18.07
C ALA A 241 50.68 -19.16 -19.49
N ASP A 242 49.77 -18.96 -20.43
CA ASP A 242 50.12 -18.57 -21.79
C ASP A 242 49.72 -17.11 -22.11
N LEU A 243 48.96 -16.45 -21.23
CA LEU A 243 48.44 -15.10 -21.50
C LEU A 243 49.00 -13.96 -20.65
N VAL A 244 49.73 -14.24 -19.56
CA VAL A 244 50.15 -13.16 -18.61
C VAL A 244 51.66 -12.89 -18.61
N ALA A 245 52.50 -13.78 -19.17
CA ALA A 245 53.97 -13.59 -19.19
C ALA A 245 54.59 -13.45 -20.58
N GLY A 246 53.81 -13.50 -21.67
CA GLY A 246 54.32 -13.29 -23.03
C GLY A 246 55.46 -14.24 -23.44
N ARG A 247 55.48 -15.47 -22.90
CA ARG A 247 56.50 -16.48 -23.25
C ARG A 247 55.87 -17.87 -23.30
N VAL A 248 55.53 -18.30 -24.52
CA VAL A 248 55.08 -19.67 -24.81
C VAL A 248 56.24 -20.65 -24.54
N PRO A 249 56.07 -21.72 -23.73
CA PRO A 249 57.07 -22.76 -23.58
C PRO A 249 57.38 -23.43 -24.93
N THR A 250 58.66 -23.69 -25.21
CA THR A 250 59.14 -24.26 -26.49
C THR A 250 58.55 -25.63 -26.85
N VAL A 251 57.84 -26.28 -25.93
CA VAL A 251 57.17 -27.56 -26.17
C VAL A 251 55.77 -27.41 -26.80
N GLU A 252 55.17 -26.21 -26.75
CA GLU A 252 53.82 -25.93 -27.28
C GLU A 252 53.80 -25.16 -28.61
N LEU A 253 54.95 -24.67 -29.09
CA LEU A 253 55.02 -23.87 -30.34
C LEU A 253 54.96 -24.69 -31.64
N GLY A 254 55.09 -26.02 -31.58
CA GLY A 254 55.38 -26.81 -32.78
C GLY A 254 56.62 -26.28 -33.53
N THR A 255 56.90 -26.81 -34.73
CA THR A 255 58.00 -26.32 -35.57
C THR A 255 57.50 -25.27 -36.57
N GLY A 256 57.31 -24.03 -36.13
CA GLY A 256 56.93 -22.92 -37.01
C GLY A 256 57.56 -21.59 -36.60
N THR A 257 57.79 -20.69 -37.57
CA THR A 257 58.36 -19.35 -37.34
C THR A 257 57.34 -18.31 -37.78
N ALA A 258 56.89 -17.45 -36.85
CA ALA A 258 55.95 -16.39 -37.15
C ALA A 258 56.54 -15.41 -38.17
N ASN A 259 55.77 -15.09 -39.21
CA ASN A 259 56.11 -14.05 -40.18
C ASN A 259 54.85 -13.32 -40.64
N ASN A 260 55.01 -12.34 -41.53
CA ASN A 260 53.98 -11.43 -42.00
C ASN A 260 52.80 -12.11 -42.72
N VAL A 261 52.87 -13.42 -42.95
CA VAL A 261 51.87 -14.22 -43.67
C VAL A 261 51.42 -15.43 -42.84
N VAL A 262 52.18 -15.86 -41.81
CA VAL A 262 51.92 -17.10 -41.07
C VAL A 262 51.82 -16.85 -39.56
N CYS A 263 50.66 -17.15 -38.98
CA CYS A 263 50.29 -16.98 -37.57
C CYS A 263 49.88 -18.33 -36.95
N LEU A 264 49.99 -18.45 -35.63
CA LEU A 264 49.52 -19.60 -34.86
C LEU A 264 48.00 -19.51 -34.66
N HIS A 265 47.24 -20.53 -35.06
CA HIS A 265 45.76 -20.50 -35.05
C HIS A 265 45.12 -20.87 -33.70
N GLY A 266 45.92 -21.04 -32.63
CA GLY A 266 45.43 -21.41 -31.29
C GLY A 266 45.09 -22.90 -31.13
N ASP A 267 45.34 -23.72 -32.16
CA ASP A 267 45.14 -25.18 -32.19
C ASP A 267 46.46 -25.95 -32.41
N SER A 268 47.60 -25.29 -32.19
CA SER A 268 48.95 -25.79 -32.50
C SER A 268 49.28 -25.91 -34.01
N THR A 269 48.44 -25.37 -34.91
CA THR A 269 48.73 -25.29 -36.35
C THR A 269 49.11 -23.87 -36.80
N TRP A 270 49.98 -23.80 -37.81
CA TRP A 270 50.50 -22.56 -38.38
C TRP A 270 49.89 -22.34 -39.77
N GLY A 271 49.30 -21.17 -40.00
CA GLY A 271 48.62 -20.86 -41.27
C GLY A 271 48.44 -19.36 -41.52
N GLY A 272 47.72 -19.01 -42.59
CA GLY A 272 47.56 -17.63 -43.05
C GLY A 272 47.01 -16.69 -41.97
N CYS A 273 47.71 -15.60 -41.66
CA CYS A 273 47.18 -14.57 -40.76
C CYS A 273 45.91 -13.95 -41.37
N GLY A 274 44.73 -14.28 -40.80
CA GLY A 274 43.45 -13.75 -41.27
C GLY A 274 43.41 -12.22 -41.13
N THR A 275 43.14 -11.54 -42.25
CA THR A 275 42.89 -10.09 -42.28
C THR A 275 41.65 -9.75 -41.44
N GLY A 276 41.78 -8.74 -40.59
CA GLY A 276 40.90 -8.46 -39.45
C GLY A 276 39.40 -8.47 -39.73
N ASN A 277 38.71 -9.34 -38.98
CA ASN A 277 37.30 -9.25 -38.58
C ASN A 277 37.15 -10.21 -37.40
N GLY A 278 37.68 -9.83 -36.23
CA GLY A 278 37.86 -10.75 -35.11
C GLY A 278 37.52 -10.12 -33.77
N SER A 279 36.23 -10.04 -33.42
CA SER A 279 35.83 -10.24 -32.02
C SER A 279 35.61 -11.71 -31.70
N GLY A 280 35.60 -12.63 -32.68
CA GLY A 280 35.48 -14.06 -32.43
C GLY A 280 34.17 -14.48 -31.73
N LEU A 281 33.17 -13.61 -31.70
CA LEU A 281 31.87 -13.85 -31.07
C LEU A 281 30.84 -14.23 -32.15
N THR A 282 30.21 -15.40 -32.02
CA THR A 282 29.12 -15.83 -32.93
C THR A 282 27.89 -14.91 -32.78
N ALA A 283 26.98 -14.90 -33.76
CA ALA A 283 25.81 -14.01 -33.76
C ALA A 283 24.89 -14.16 -32.52
N GLY A 284 24.98 -15.28 -31.78
CA GLY A 284 24.30 -15.48 -30.49
C GLY A 284 25.03 -14.90 -29.27
N MET A 285 26.30 -14.49 -29.39
CA MET A 285 27.12 -13.92 -28.32
C MET A 285 27.13 -12.38 -28.28
N LEU A 286 26.40 -11.70 -29.18
CA LEU A 286 26.30 -10.23 -29.21
C LEU A 286 24.92 -9.71 -28.79
N ALA A 287 24.38 -10.19 -27.66
CA ALA A 287 23.11 -9.71 -27.08
C ALA A 287 23.16 -8.23 -26.62
N ILE A 288 24.37 -7.71 -26.41
CA ILE A 288 24.66 -6.32 -26.03
C ILE A 288 25.57 -5.71 -27.10
N LYS A 289 25.27 -4.51 -27.59
CA LYS A 289 26.15 -3.73 -28.48
C LYS A 289 26.78 -2.56 -27.73
N TYR A 290 28.05 -2.27 -27.97
CA TYR A 290 28.70 -1.07 -27.45
C TYR A 290 28.84 -0.02 -28.55
N ALA A 291 28.39 1.21 -28.32
CA ALA A 291 28.37 2.27 -29.34
C ALA A 291 29.74 2.49 -30.01
N THR A 292 30.83 2.45 -29.23
CA THR A 292 32.19 2.66 -29.72
C THR A 292 32.66 1.61 -30.72
N ASP A 293 32.15 0.38 -30.65
CA ASP A 293 32.51 -0.71 -31.58
C ASP A 293 31.96 -0.46 -32.99
N PHE A 294 30.97 0.44 -33.10
CA PHE A 294 30.30 0.81 -34.35
C PHE A 294 30.70 2.22 -34.81
N ALA A 295 31.62 2.90 -34.11
CA ALA A 295 32.21 4.14 -34.57
C ALA A 295 33.06 3.87 -35.82
N TRP A 296 32.86 4.66 -36.88
CA TRP A 296 33.55 4.44 -38.15
C TRP A 296 33.91 5.76 -38.84
N SER A 297 34.92 5.68 -39.71
CA SER A 297 35.43 6.80 -40.49
C SER A 297 36.13 6.26 -41.75
N GLN A 298 35.88 6.87 -42.90
CA GLN A 298 36.52 6.56 -44.18
C GLN A 298 36.88 7.85 -44.92
N THR A 299 37.83 7.76 -45.85
CA THR A 299 38.26 8.86 -46.72
C THR A 299 37.96 8.49 -48.18
N PRO A 300 36.70 8.63 -48.64
CA PRO A 300 36.32 8.29 -50.01
C PRO A 300 37.03 9.17 -51.05
N SER A 301 37.19 8.64 -52.26
CA SER A 301 37.82 9.36 -53.38
C SER A 301 36.84 10.16 -54.25
N ASN A 302 35.54 10.12 -53.94
CA ASN A 302 34.52 10.87 -54.68
C ASN A 302 34.80 12.39 -54.64
N ASN A 303 34.34 13.13 -55.65
CA ASN A 303 34.53 14.59 -55.68
C ASN A 303 33.32 15.29 -55.05
N LEU A 304 33.51 15.87 -53.86
CA LEU A 304 32.49 16.64 -53.13
C LEU A 304 32.73 18.17 -53.24
N SER A 305 33.50 18.65 -54.21
CA SER A 305 33.89 20.07 -54.32
C SER A 305 32.73 21.00 -54.74
N THR A 306 31.58 20.45 -55.11
CA THR A 306 30.37 21.20 -55.45
C THR A 306 29.27 20.82 -54.47
N PRO A 307 28.66 21.77 -53.73
CA PRO A 307 27.50 21.47 -52.89
C PRO A 307 26.33 20.89 -53.70
N GLY A 308 25.50 20.07 -53.06
CA GLY A 308 24.33 19.44 -53.68
C GLY A 308 24.24 17.94 -53.41
N PRO A 309 23.38 17.20 -54.13
CA PRO A 309 23.23 15.75 -54.00
C PRO A 309 24.50 14.99 -54.40
N GLN A 310 24.90 14.03 -53.58
CA GLN A 310 26.15 13.28 -53.71
C GLN A 310 25.87 11.79 -53.60
N LEU A 311 26.62 11.00 -54.37
CA LEU A 311 26.68 9.55 -54.26
C LEU A 311 28.12 9.15 -53.95
N VAL A 312 28.35 8.69 -52.72
CA VAL A 312 29.69 8.43 -52.19
C VAL A 312 29.93 6.93 -52.06
N ASN A 313 31.08 6.47 -52.55
CA ASN A 313 31.47 5.06 -52.51
C ASN A 313 32.21 4.78 -51.20
N LEU A 314 31.76 3.77 -50.45
CA LEU A 314 32.45 3.26 -49.27
C LEU A 314 33.15 1.94 -49.61
N THR A 315 34.41 1.81 -49.22
CA THR A 315 35.20 0.58 -49.46
C THR A 315 34.66 -0.62 -48.68
N GLN A 316 33.96 -0.36 -47.59
CA GLN A 316 33.20 -1.31 -46.79
C GLN A 316 32.04 -0.54 -46.16
N CYS A 317 30.83 -1.09 -46.15
CA CYS A 317 29.71 -0.52 -45.39
C CYS A 317 29.72 -1.15 -43.99
N PRO A 318 30.21 -0.47 -42.94
CA PRO A 318 30.29 -1.03 -41.60
C PRO A 318 28.92 -1.50 -41.10
N LEU A 319 28.90 -2.40 -40.11
CA LEU A 319 27.65 -2.84 -39.50
C LEU A 319 26.85 -1.62 -39.00
N GLY A 320 25.54 -1.60 -39.24
CA GLY A 320 24.67 -0.48 -38.89
C GLY A 320 24.70 0.71 -39.87
N VAL A 321 25.59 0.73 -40.86
CA VAL A 321 25.63 1.75 -41.91
C VAL A 321 24.82 1.31 -43.12
N THR A 322 23.65 1.89 -43.29
CA THR A 322 22.69 1.52 -44.35
C THR A 322 22.12 2.74 -45.07
N GLY A 323 21.95 2.63 -46.38
CA GLY A 323 21.31 3.66 -47.21
C GLY A 323 19.79 3.74 -47.06
N SER A 324 19.16 2.75 -46.40
CA SER A 324 17.70 2.64 -46.27
C SER A 324 17.15 3.05 -44.91
N GLU A 325 17.99 3.33 -43.91
CA GLU A 325 17.53 3.71 -42.57
C GLU A 325 16.98 5.16 -42.59
N PRO A 326 15.72 5.37 -42.16
CA PRO A 326 15.19 6.71 -41.98
C PRO A 326 15.92 7.45 -40.86
N GLN A 327 16.15 8.76 -41.05
CA GLN A 327 16.82 9.61 -40.05
C GLN A 327 18.24 9.13 -39.69
N PHE A 328 18.95 8.49 -40.61
CA PHE A 328 20.37 8.16 -40.47
C PHE A 328 21.25 9.28 -41.04
N TYR A 329 22.21 9.76 -40.25
CA TYR A 329 23.08 10.87 -40.62
C TYR A 329 24.55 10.45 -40.60
N VAL A 330 25.32 11.00 -41.54
CA VAL A 330 26.78 10.88 -41.58
C VAL A 330 27.42 12.26 -41.36
N TYR A 331 28.63 12.29 -40.85
CA TYR A 331 29.38 13.52 -40.61
C TYR A 331 30.54 13.63 -41.59
N ILE A 332 30.59 14.76 -42.31
CA ILE A 332 31.62 15.08 -43.29
C ILE A 332 32.55 16.11 -42.66
N SER A 333 33.85 15.80 -42.62
CA SER A 333 34.86 16.63 -41.96
C SER A 333 36.22 16.57 -42.67
N GLY A 334 37.27 17.16 -42.07
CA GLY A 334 38.61 17.23 -42.66
C GLY A 334 38.79 18.50 -43.48
N THR A 335 38.49 18.45 -44.78
CA THR A 335 38.60 19.59 -45.71
C THR A 335 37.23 20.18 -46.04
N GLY A 336 37.12 21.51 -46.00
CA GLY A 336 35.85 22.23 -46.11
C GLY A 336 35.18 22.47 -44.75
N THR A 337 34.02 23.16 -44.75
CA THR A 337 33.23 23.38 -43.54
C THR A 337 32.54 22.07 -43.13
N ALA A 338 32.86 21.53 -41.97
CA ALA A 338 32.29 20.26 -41.52
C ALA A 338 30.76 20.35 -41.33
N GLU A 339 30.04 19.31 -41.72
CA GLU A 339 28.58 19.26 -41.66
C GLU A 339 28.08 17.83 -41.45
N ALA A 340 26.90 17.70 -40.83
CA ALA A 340 26.18 16.43 -40.77
C ALA A 340 25.09 16.41 -41.85
N THR A 341 25.04 15.32 -42.63
CA THR A 341 24.12 15.18 -43.76
C THR A 341 23.22 13.97 -43.59
N LEU A 342 21.93 14.13 -43.83
CA LEU A 342 20.96 13.04 -43.84
C LEU A 342 21.22 12.11 -45.02
N VAL A 343 21.32 10.82 -44.76
CA VAL A 343 21.37 9.78 -45.78
C VAL A 343 19.95 9.56 -46.33
N THR A 344 19.81 9.66 -47.65
CA THR A 344 18.53 9.55 -48.36
C THR A 344 18.46 8.33 -49.28
N GLY A 345 19.53 7.53 -49.36
CA GLY A 345 19.60 6.36 -50.23
C GLY A 345 20.99 5.75 -50.29
N GLY A 346 21.20 4.86 -51.27
CA GLY A 346 22.47 4.17 -51.52
C GLY A 346 22.36 2.65 -51.40
N SER A 347 23.42 1.94 -51.82
CA SER A 347 23.45 0.47 -51.79
C SER A 347 24.03 -0.13 -50.52
N CYS A 348 24.54 0.68 -49.58
CA CYS A 348 25.03 0.16 -48.31
C CYS A 348 23.93 -0.55 -47.53
N ALA A 349 24.21 -1.78 -47.09
CA ALA A 349 23.29 -2.63 -46.34
C ALA A 349 23.85 -3.06 -44.97
N GLY A 350 24.91 -2.40 -44.49
CA GLY A 350 25.56 -2.71 -43.21
C GLY A 350 26.14 -4.12 -43.11
N SER A 351 26.68 -4.66 -44.22
CA SER A 351 27.13 -6.05 -44.33
C SER A 351 28.65 -6.23 -44.32
N GLY A 352 29.42 -5.15 -44.13
CA GLY A 352 30.89 -5.16 -44.27
C GLY A 352 31.39 -5.20 -45.72
N LEU A 353 30.49 -5.28 -46.71
CA LEU A 353 30.82 -5.26 -48.13
C LEU A 353 30.85 -3.84 -48.69
N PRO A 354 31.58 -3.57 -49.80
CA PRO A 354 31.56 -2.27 -50.47
C PRO A 354 30.14 -1.85 -50.90
N GLY A 355 29.86 -0.55 -50.89
CA GLY A 355 28.56 -0.01 -51.29
C GLY A 355 28.56 1.51 -51.34
N THR A 356 27.38 2.11 -51.52
CA THR A 356 27.23 3.57 -51.65
C THR A 356 26.28 4.16 -50.62
N LEU A 357 26.50 5.43 -50.28
CA LEU A 357 25.55 6.28 -49.56
C LEU A 357 25.20 7.48 -50.44
N GLN A 358 23.93 7.87 -50.41
CA GLN A 358 23.41 9.06 -51.07
C GLN A 358 22.97 10.07 -50.02
N PHE A 359 23.43 11.32 -50.14
CA PHE A 359 23.10 12.43 -49.25
C PHE A 359 23.32 13.77 -49.95
N THR A 360 22.83 14.87 -49.38
CA THR A 360 23.02 16.23 -49.94
C THR A 360 23.93 17.04 -49.04
N THR A 361 24.99 17.61 -49.63
CA THR A 361 25.97 18.49 -48.97
C THR A 361 25.57 19.95 -49.13
N ALA A 362 25.64 20.73 -48.05
CA ALA A 362 25.43 22.18 -48.10
C ALA A 362 26.72 22.95 -48.45
N ASN A 363 27.89 22.37 -48.17
CA ASN A 363 29.21 22.95 -48.38
C ASN A 363 30.04 22.13 -49.37
N ALA A 364 31.04 22.79 -49.95
CA ALA A 364 32.03 22.15 -50.80
C ALA A 364 33.11 21.48 -49.94
N HIS A 365 33.42 20.23 -50.24
CA HIS A 365 34.49 19.45 -49.61
C HIS A 365 35.52 19.02 -50.67
N SER A 366 36.66 19.69 -50.70
CA SER A 366 37.78 19.31 -51.57
C SER A 366 38.36 17.95 -51.18
N SER A 367 39.16 17.33 -52.05
CA SER A 367 39.86 16.07 -51.76
C SER A 367 40.61 16.11 -50.42
N GLY A 368 40.54 15.02 -49.64
CA GLY A 368 41.05 14.94 -48.26
C GLY A 368 39.97 14.94 -47.17
N TYR A 369 38.69 15.00 -47.55
CA TYR A 369 37.57 14.95 -46.61
C TYR A 369 37.38 13.54 -46.05
N VAL A 370 36.73 13.48 -44.89
CA VAL A 370 36.40 12.25 -44.17
C VAL A 370 34.88 12.15 -44.05
N VAL A 371 34.34 10.96 -44.29
CA VAL A 371 32.94 10.61 -43.97
C VAL A 371 32.96 9.59 -42.85
N GLY A 372 32.23 9.86 -41.76
CA GLY A 372 32.14 8.96 -40.62
C GLY A 372 30.82 9.07 -39.88
N SER A 373 30.75 8.41 -38.71
CA SER A 373 29.57 8.46 -37.86
C SER A 373 29.30 9.88 -37.36
N ALA A 374 28.06 10.35 -37.48
CA ALA A 374 27.60 11.60 -36.88
C ALA A 374 27.24 11.49 -35.39
N SER A 375 27.35 10.27 -34.82
CA SER A 375 26.88 9.94 -33.48
C SER A 375 27.90 9.19 -32.63
N GLY A 376 29.17 9.14 -33.06
CA GLY A 376 30.22 8.37 -32.38
C GLY A 376 29.95 6.86 -32.33
N GLY A 377 29.19 6.33 -33.29
CA GLY A 377 28.81 4.92 -33.41
C GLY A 377 27.48 4.53 -32.75
N LEU A 378 26.82 5.45 -32.02
CA LEU A 378 25.57 5.13 -31.32
C LEU A 378 24.42 4.78 -32.28
N GLN A 379 24.18 5.60 -33.31
CA GLN A 379 23.14 5.35 -34.30
C GLN A 379 23.39 4.02 -35.03
N GLU A 380 24.64 3.76 -35.43
CA GLU A 380 25.03 2.52 -36.09
C GLU A 380 24.83 1.29 -35.20
N ALA A 381 25.22 1.37 -33.92
CA ALA A 381 24.97 0.31 -32.95
C ALA A 381 23.46 0.05 -32.75
N LEU A 382 22.66 1.12 -32.69
CA LEU A 382 21.20 1.04 -32.59
C LEU A 382 20.55 0.41 -33.82
N ILE A 383 21.10 0.59 -35.01
CA ILE A 383 20.64 -0.06 -36.24
C ILE A 383 21.05 -1.53 -36.24
N ALA A 384 22.33 -1.80 -35.93
CA ALA A 384 22.90 -3.15 -35.93
C ALA A 384 22.33 -4.06 -34.82
N ALA A 385 21.77 -3.49 -33.75
CA ALA A 385 21.11 -4.23 -32.68
C ALA A 385 19.67 -4.66 -33.01
N ARG A 386 19.10 -4.24 -34.15
CA ARG A 386 17.69 -4.50 -34.47
C ARG A 386 17.48 -5.88 -35.06
N PHE A 387 16.34 -6.44 -34.71
CA PHE A 387 15.76 -7.62 -35.31
C PHE A 387 14.32 -7.30 -35.71
N VAL A 388 13.93 -7.64 -36.94
CA VAL A 388 12.55 -7.48 -37.40
C VAL A 388 11.90 -8.87 -37.41
N PRO A 389 10.90 -9.13 -36.55
CA PRO A 389 10.16 -10.39 -36.59
C PRO A 389 9.46 -10.56 -37.93
N SER A 390 9.55 -11.76 -38.51
CA SER A 390 8.90 -12.11 -39.77
C SER A 390 7.56 -12.85 -39.61
N ASN A 391 7.21 -13.29 -38.39
CA ASN A 391 5.96 -14.02 -38.13
C ASN A 391 5.42 -13.85 -36.68
N PRO A 392 4.37 -13.03 -36.46
CA PRO A 392 3.81 -12.09 -37.43
C PRO A 392 4.84 -11.01 -37.78
N ALA A 393 4.74 -10.42 -38.97
CA ALA A 393 5.54 -9.24 -39.30
C ALA A 393 5.20 -8.12 -38.31
N ALA A 394 6.23 -7.53 -37.70
CA ALA A 394 6.08 -6.47 -36.71
C ALA A 394 7.16 -5.39 -36.93
N THR A 395 7.06 -4.29 -36.18
CA THR A 395 8.11 -3.26 -36.17
C THR A 395 9.41 -3.82 -35.56
N SER A 396 10.54 -3.18 -35.87
CA SER A 396 11.85 -3.60 -35.36
C SER A 396 11.85 -3.69 -33.84
N GLN A 397 12.41 -4.76 -33.32
CA GLN A 397 12.68 -4.97 -31.90
C GLN A 397 14.19 -5.00 -31.68
N SER A 398 14.64 -4.79 -30.45
CA SER A 398 16.06 -4.89 -30.11
C SER A 398 16.26 -5.44 -28.70
N GLY A 399 17.47 -5.28 -28.15
CA GLY A 399 17.88 -5.73 -26.83
C GLY A 399 18.58 -4.59 -26.07
N LYS A 400 19.88 -4.71 -25.81
CA LYS A 400 20.64 -3.70 -25.05
C LYS A 400 21.74 -3.06 -25.89
N VAL A 401 21.83 -1.73 -25.83
CA VAL A 401 22.95 -0.94 -26.36
C VAL A 401 23.60 -0.19 -25.20
N ILE A 402 24.92 -0.19 -25.11
CA ILE A 402 25.70 0.50 -24.08
C ILE A 402 26.53 1.60 -24.74
N VAL A 403 26.46 2.81 -24.20
CA VAL A 403 27.39 3.89 -24.49
C VAL A 403 28.46 3.88 -23.39
N PRO A 404 29.71 3.50 -23.70
CA PRO A 404 30.77 3.45 -22.71
C PRO A 404 31.03 4.83 -22.06
N PRO A 405 31.64 4.87 -20.86
CA PRO A 405 32.01 6.12 -20.22
C PRO A 405 32.92 6.99 -21.11
N GLY A 406 32.60 8.28 -21.21
CA GLY A 406 33.29 9.22 -22.08
C GLY A 406 32.38 10.33 -22.61
N GLU A 407 32.96 11.30 -23.32
CA GLU A 407 32.20 12.37 -23.98
C GLU A 407 31.81 11.91 -25.40
N LEU A 408 30.51 11.67 -25.61
CA LEU A 408 29.93 11.28 -26.88
C LEU A 408 29.43 12.53 -27.62
N LYS A 409 30.11 12.92 -28.70
CA LYS A 409 29.69 14.04 -29.53
C LYS A 409 28.66 13.60 -30.55
N LEU A 410 27.49 14.21 -30.50
CA LEU A 410 26.44 14.05 -31.48
C LEU A 410 26.37 15.29 -32.36
N PHE A 411 26.64 15.12 -33.66
CA PHE A 411 26.57 16.16 -34.67
C PHE A 411 25.24 16.15 -35.44
N ALA A 412 24.46 15.10 -35.29
CA ALA A 412 23.08 14.99 -35.77
C ALA A 412 22.26 14.09 -34.84
N ARG A 413 20.94 14.25 -34.88
CA ARG A 413 19.96 13.52 -34.07
C ARG A 413 20.23 12.01 -34.10
N VAL A 414 20.21 11.38 -32.92
CA VAL A 414 20.17 9.92 -32.79
C VAL A 414 18.72 9.48 -32.65
N SER A 415 18.26 8.65 -33.58
CA SER A 415 16.88 8.14 -33.63
C SER A 415 16.82 6.68 -33.16
N ILE A 416 16.17 6.45 -32.02
CA ILE A 416 15.94 5.13 -31.43
C ILE A 416 14.63 4.57 -31.97
N ARG A 417 14.74 3.80 -33.06
CA ARG A 417 13.61 3.27 -33.85
C ARG A 417 13.46 1.75 -33.71
N ALA A 418 13.32 1.28 -32.47
CA ALA A 418 13.09 -0.14 -32.16
C ALA A 418 12.33 -0.30 -30.84
N SER A 419 11.42 -1.27 -30.79
CA SER A 419 10.73 -1.65 -29.55
C SER A 419 11.59 -2.55 -28.66
N ASN A 420 11.25 -2.62 -27.37
CA ASN A 420 11.89 -3.50 -26.38
C ASN A 420 13.41 -3.26 -26.22
N ILE A 421 13.87 -2.01 -26.33
CA ILE A 421 15.29 -1.67 -26.28
C ILE A 421 15.65 -0.96 -24.97
N THR A 422 16.81 -1.31 -24.40
CA THR A 422 17.46 -0.54 -23.33
C THR A 422 18.75 0.09 -23.86
N VAL A 423 18.87 1.41 -23.74
CA VAL A 423 20.09 2.15 -24.06
C VAL A 423 20.69 2.69 -22.76
N ASP A 424 21.89 2.23 -22.45
CA ASP A 424 22.57 2.47 -21.19
C ASP A 424 23.70 3.47 -21.40
N PHE A 425 23.57 4.66 -20.81
CA PHE A 425 24.50 5.78 -20.91
C PHE A 425 25.40 5.90 -19.66
N SER A 426 25.43 4.88 -18.79
CA SER A 426 26.15 4.93 -17.52
C SER A 426 27.61 5.38 -17.69
N GLY A 427 27.92 6.56 -17.14
CA GLY A 427 29.26 7.17 -17.18
C GLY A 427 29.56 8.00 -18.43
N SER A 428 28.67 8.02 -19.43
CA SER A 428 28.82 8.85 -20.63
C SER A 428 28.25 10.26 -20.44
N ILE A 429 28.74 11.20 -21.23
CA ILE A 429 28.20 12.57 -21.36
C ILE A 429 27.86 12.77 -22.83
N VAL A 430 26.59 13.04 -23.12
CA VAL A 430 26.10 13.27 -24.48
C VAL A 430 26.21 14.75 -24.80
N GLU A 431 27.13 15.11 -25.69
CA GLU A 431 27.30 16.48 -26.17
C GLU A 431 26.50 16.72 -27.44
N CYS A 432 25.55 17.65 -27.38
CA CYS A 432 24.63 17.94 -28.47
C CYS A 432 25.11 19.15 -29.28
N TRP A 433 25.75 18.90 -30.43
CA TRP A 433 26.37 19.88 -31.33
C TRP A 433 25.47 20.25 -32.52
N MET A 434 24.16 20.06 -32.40
CA MET A 434 23.15 20.31 -33.43
C MET A 434 21.97 21.12 -32.87
N ASN A 435 21.33 21.93 -33.72
CA ASN A 435 20.09 22.62 -33.36
C ASN A 435 18.87 21.75 -33.72
N ASP A 436 18.86 20.54 -33.17
CA ASP A 436 17.83 19.53 -33.36
C ASP A 436 17.77 18.64 -32.11
N SER A 437 16.70 17.86 -31.95
CA SER A 437 16.53 16.93 -30.83
C SER A 437 17.73 15.98 -30.77
N CYS A 438 18.39 15.93 -29.61
CA CYS A 438 19.67 15.23 -29.52
C CYS A 438 19.47 13.71 -29.54
N LEU A 439 18.60 13.22 -28.65
CA LEU A 439 18.07 11.85 -28.66
C LEU A 439 16.59 11.89 -29.00
N PHE A 440 16.20 11.25 -30.10
CA PHE A 440 14.81 11.13 -30.51
C PHE A 440 14.35 9.68 -30.35
N ILE A 441 13.33 9.48 -29.53
CA ILE A 441 12.80 8.16 -29.17
C ILE A 441 11.53 7.92 -29.98
N GLY A 442 11.54 6.91 -30.84
CA GLY A 442 10.40 6.53 -31.66
C GLY A 442 10.45 7.07 -33.09
N ASP A 443 9.29 7.38 -33.66
CA ASP A 443 9.12 7.79 -35.06
C ASP A 443 8.42 9.13 -35.17
N ILE A 444 8.92 10.03 -36.01
CA ILE A 444 8.36 11.39 -36.16
C ILE A 444 6.95 11.41 -36.76
N ALA A 445 6.56 10.40 -37.54
CA ALA A 445 5.28 10.33 -38.23
C ALA A 445 4.22 9.52 -37.45
N ASN A 446 4.63 8.58 -36.60
CA ASN A 446 3.69 7.73 -35.85
C ASN A 446 4.26 7.20 -34.53
N SER A 447 3.74 7.71 -33.41
CA SER A 447 4.09 7.32 -32.04
C SER A 447 3.85 5.84 -31.74
N ASN A 448 2.93 5.17 -32.44
CA ASN A 448 2.62 3.76 -32.24
C ASN A 448 3.61 2.80 -32.92
N SER A 449 4.58 3.32 -33.66
CA SER A 449 5.55 2.49 -34.39
C SER A 449 6.47 1.71 -33.46
N TYR A 450 6.82 2.30 -32.31
CA TYR A 450 7.79 1.74 -31.39
C TYR A 450 7.32 1.87 -29.95
N SER A 451 7.64 0.86 -29.12
CA SER A 451 7.22 0.85 -27.73
C SER A 451 8.19 0.14 -26.79
N ASP A 452 8.06 0.42 -25.48
CA ASP A 452 8.88 -0.20 -24.43
C ASP A 452 10.38 0.11 -24.60
N ILE A 453 10.70 1.40 -24.67
CA ILE A 453 12.06 1.92 -24.85
C ILE A 453 12.56 2.44 -23.50
N THR A 454 13.76 2.05 -23.06
CA THR A 454 14.34 2.50 -21.79
C THR A 454 15.68 3.18 -22.00
N LEU A 455 15.84 4.41 -21.52
CA LEU A 455 17.13 5.07 -21.39
C LEU A 455 17.57 5.03 -19.93
N VAL A 456 18.82 4.64 -19.70
CA VAL A 456 19.40 4.53 -18.35
C VAL A 456 20.58 5.47 -18.22
N ASN A 457 20.56 6.32 -17.18
CA ASN A 457 21.60 7.29 -16.85
C ASN A 457 22.02 8.24 -17.99
N PRO A 458 21.13 8.73 -18.89
CA PRO A 458 21.54 9.70 -19.89
C PRO A 458 22.01 11.00 -19.21
N ARG A 459 23.15 11.53 -19.65
CA ARG A 459 23.68 12.81 -19.15
C ARG A 459 23.87 13.81 -20.28
N GLY A 460 23.01 14.81 -20.36
CA GLY A 460 23.00 15.78 -21.46
C GLY A 460 23.88 17.00 -21.23
N ARG A 461 24.61 17.41 -22.26
CA ARG A 461 25.37 18.67 -22.31
C ARG A 461 25.05 19.43 -23.60
N PRO A 462 24.46 20.63 -23.55
CA PRO A 462 24.19 21.40 -24.76
C PRO A 462 25.46 22.12 -25.21
N ALA A 463 25.69 22.18 -26.53
CA ALA A 463 26.81 22.90 -27.13
C ALA A 463 26.36 24.04 -28.08
N VAL A 464 25.08 24.07 -28.47
CA VAL A 464 24.54 25.10 -29.38
C VAL A 464 24.10 26.34 -28.61
N LEU A 465 24.74 27.48 -28.91
CA LEU A 465 24.41 28.78 -28.35
C LEU A 465 22.94 29.15 -28.62
N ASN A 466 22.20 29.50 -27.57
CA ASN A 466 20.77 29.82 -27.64
C ASN A 466 19.90 28.70 -28.26
N GLY A 467 20.37 27.46 -28.19
CA GLY A 467 19.64 26.28 -28.66
C GLY A 467 18.28 26.14 -27.98
N VAL A 468 17.30 25.71 -28.76
CA VAL A 468 15.89 25.53 -28.35
C VAL A 468 15.38 24.12 -28.63
N ALA A 469 16.25 23.22 -29.11
CA ALA A 469 15.91 21.82 -29.28
C ALA A 469 15.97 21.08 -27.93
N PRO A 470 15.17 20.02 -27.74
CA PRO A 470 15.20 19.21 -26.54
C PRO A 470 16.46 18.33 -26.48
N PHE A 471 16.90 17.98 -25.26
CA PHE A 471 17.90 16.93 -25.11
C PHE A 471 17.31 15.56 -25.49
N ILE A 472 16.16 15.22 -24.93
CA ILE A 472 15.41 14.00 -25.26
C ILE A 472 14.03 14.39 -25.79
N GLU A 473 13.64 13.90 -26.97
CA GLU A 473 12.29 14.02 -27.51
C GLU A 473 11.67 12.64 -27.68
N VAL A 474 10.41 12.49 -27.29
CA VAL A 474 9.72 11.19 -27.26
C VAL A 474 8.46 11.23 -28.11
N ASN A 475 8.45 10.42 -29.17
CA ASN A 475 7.28 10.11 -29.98
C ASN A 475 7.18 8.58 -30.20
N ALA A 476 6.96 7.87 -29.10
CA ALA A 476 6.86 6.42 -28.97
C ALA A 476 5.79 6.07 -27.92
N GLN A 477 5.56 4.79 -27.62
CA GLN A 477 4.70 4.38 -26.49
C GLN A 477 5.49 3.70 -25.37
N LYS A 478 5.15 3.96 -24.10
CA LYS A 478 5.71 3.27 -22.93
C LYS A 478 7.22 3.46 -22.79
N THR A 479 7.70 4.69 -22.97
CA THR A 479 9.10 5.06 -22.80
C THR A 479 9.42 5.27 -21.31
N ARG A 480 10.59 4.80 -20.88
CA ARG A 480 11.13 4.99 -19.53
C ARG A 480 12.47 5.71 -19.60
N VAL A 481 12.62 6.82 -18.91
CA VAL A 481 13.90 7.52 -18.76
C VAL A 481 14.27 7.47 -17.28
N LEU A 482 15.39 6.81 -16.98
CA LEU A 482 15.85 6.55 -15.62
C LEU A 482 17.14 7.31 -15.35
N ASN A 483 17.21 8.04 -14.23
CA ASN A 483 18.37 8.77 -13.73
C ASN A 483 18.97 9.74 -14.75
N LEU A 484 18.10 10.48 -15.45
CA LEU A 484 18.52 11.56 -16.35
C LEU A 484 19.30 12.61 -15.55
N SER A 485 20.48 13.00 -16.01
CA SER A 485 21.22 14.11 -15.40
C SER A 485 21.66 15.13 -16.43
N THR A 486 22.03 16.32 -15.97
CA THR A 486 22.58 17.36 -16.84
C THR A 486 24.07 17.61 -16.57
N ARG A 487 24.69 18.42 -17.42
CA ARG A 487 26.05 18.90 -17.24
C ARG A 487 26.15 20.35 -17.68
N LEU A 488 27.05 21.10 -17.03
CA LEU A 488 27.41 22.46 -17.43
C LEU A 488 27.64 22.56 -18.95
N PRO A 489 27.07 23.59 -19.61
CA PRO A 489 27.06 23.71 -21.06
C PRO A 489 28.46 23.95 -21.63
N VAL A 490 28.69 23.49 -22.87
CA VAL A 490 29.86 23.91 -23.66
C VAL A 490 29.55 25.25 -24.28
N THR A 491 30.46 26.23 -24.18
CA THR A 491 30.39 27.49 -24.95
C THR A 491 29.07 28.28 -24.82
N GLY A 492 28.39 28.20 -23.67
CA GLY A 492 27.12 28.90 -23.44
C GLY A 492 25.90 28.26 -24.14
N GLY A 493 26.00 27.00 -24.55
CA GLY A 493 24.91 26.28 -25.18
C GLY A 493 23.69 26.08 -24.28
N THR A 494 22.51 25.93 -24.90
CA THR A 494 21.23 25.72 -24.18
C THR A 494 20.33 24.70 -24.87
N PHE A 495 19.43 24.09 -24.10
CA PHE A 495 18.31 23.27 -24.56
C PHE A 495 16.98 24.04 -24.43
N GLY A 496 16.00 23.66 -25.27
CA GLY A 496 14.61 24.13 -25.15
C GLY A 496 13.75 23.31 -24.17
N SER A 497 14.21 22.12 -23.82
CA SER A 497 13.78 21.31 -22.67
C SER A 497 14.77 20.18 -22.45
N LEU A 498 14.79 19.57 -21.26
CA LEU A 498 15.61 18.37 -21.04
C LEU A 498 14.88 17.13 -21.59
N VAL A 499 13.56 17.09 -21.39
CA VAL A 499 12.69 16.05 -21.93
C VAL A 499 11.47 16.71 -22.56
N GLN A 500 11.22 16.40 -23.82
CA GLN A 500 9.98 16.69 -24.51
C GLN A 500 9.23 15.38 -24.78
N VAL A 501 7.95 15.32 -24.42
CA VAL A 501 7.09 14.15 -24.59
C VAL A 501 5.93 14.52 -25.49
N ASP A 502 5.96 14.07 -26.73
CA ASP A 502 4.95 14.41 -27.73
C ASP A 502 3.71 13.54 -27.54
N ASP A 503 3.77 12.26 -27.93
CA ASP A 503 2.59 11.38 -27.95
C ASP A 503 2.84 10.02 -27.28
N ASP A 504 3.53 10.01 -26.13
CA ASP A 504 3.69 8.80 -25.33
C ASP A 504 2.60 8.71 -24.25
N GLN A 505 1.64 7.80 -24.45
CA GLN A 505 0.51 7.60 -23.56
C GLN A 505 0.85 6.72 -22.35
N ALA A 506 2.13 6.41 -22.14
CA ALA A 506 2.61 5.70 -20.97
C ALA A 506 4.06 6.10 -20.57
N PHE A 507 4.37 7.40 -20.58
CA PHE A 507 5.73 7.89 -20.32
C PHE A 507 6.08 7.87 -18.83
N LEU A 508 7.28 7.36 -18.50
CA LEU A 508 7.87 7.41 -17.17
C LEU A 508 9.19 8.18 -17.19
N LEU A 509 9.31 9.18 -16.32
CA LEU A 509 10.58 9.81 -15.96
C LEU A 509 10.84 9.59 -14.47
N ASP A 510 11.97 8.98 -14.16
CA ASP A 510 12.38 8.63 -12.80
C ASP A 510 13.81 9.13 -12.57
N GLY A 511 14.04 10.00 -11.57
CA GLY A 511 15.39 10.40 -11.18
C GLY A 511 16.05 11.51 -12.02
N LEU A 512 15.28 12.45 -12.60
CA LEU A 512 15.88 13.62 -13.28
C LEU A 512 16.64 14.50 -12.28
N ASP A 513 17.93 14.76 -12.48
CA ASP A 513 18.76 15.63 -11.63
C ASP A 513 19.45 16.75 -12.44
N THR A 514 19.17 18.01 -12.09
CA THR A 514 19.75 19.18 -12.77
C THR A 514 20.89 19.88 -11.99
N THR A 515 21.31 19.34 -10.85
CA THR A 515 22.29 19.97 -9.94
C THR A 515 23.68 20.12 -10.54
N LEU A 516 24.02 19.30 -11.53
CA LEU A 516 25.30 19.34 -12.24
C LEU A 516 25.34 20.38 -13.38
N GLY A 517 24.32 21.23 -13.49
CA GLY A 517 24.23 22.39 -14.39
C GLY A 517 23.03 22.32 -15.33
N GLY A 518 22.07 23.24 -15.20
CA GLY A 518 20.81 23.25 -15.96
C GLY A 518 20.86 24.12 -17.21
N GLY A 519 21.51 23.65 -18.28
CA GLY A 519 21.65 24.36 -19.55
C GLY A 519 20.34 24.53 -20.34
N LEU A 520 19.29 25.05 -19.72
CA LEU A 520 18.04 25.46 -20.35
C LEU A 520 18.14 26.92 -20.79
N ARG A 521 17.49 27.26 -21.90
CA ARG A 521 17.43 28.66 -22.35
C ARG A 521 16.38 29.40 -21.54
N CYS A 522 16.75 30.51 -20.91
CA CYS A 522 15.80 31.39 -20.24
C CYS A 522 16.19 32.86 -20.37
N ASP A 523 15.45 33.59 -21.19
CA ASP A 523 15.60 35.02 -21.50
C ASP A 523 14.22 35.68 -21.65
N SER A 524 14.18 36.99 -21.92
CA SER A 524 12.93 37.76 -21.99
C SER A 524 11.99 37.35 -23.13
N THR A 525 12.47 36.56 -24.09
CA THR A 525 11.70 36.09 -25.25
C THR A 525 11.30 34.62 -25.16
N PHE A 526 12.07 33.82 -24.42
CA PHE A 526 11.85 32.39 -24.30
C PHE A 526 12.43 31.85 -22.99
N CYS A 527 11.64 31.07 -22.25
CA CYS A 527 12.13 30.36 -21.08
C CYS A 527 11.65 28.90 -21.08
N ALA A 528 12.62 28.01 -21.27
CA ALA A 528 12.44 26.58 -21.44
C ALA A 528 12.01 25.89 -20.13
N PRO A 529 11.00 25.01 -20.17
CA PRO A 529 10.74 24.07 -19.07
C PRO A 529 11.74 22.91 -19.09
N ALA A 530 12.05 22.34 -17.92
CA ALA A 530 12.86 21.13 -17.81
C ALA A 530 12.16 19.93 -18.47
N VAL A 531 10.84 19.79 -18.26
CA VAL A 531 10.01 18.78 -18.89
C VAL A 531 8.87 19.46 -19.64
N TYR A 532 8.68 19.09 -20.91
CA TYR A 532 7.68 19.67 -21.79
C TYR A 532 6.79 18.59 -22.41
N ALA A 533 5.49 18.80 -22.43
CA ALA A 533 4.57 18.06 -23.30
C ALA A 533 3.74 19.06 -24.12
N PRO A 534 3.94 19.18 -25.44
CA PRO A 534 3.48 20.34 -26.20
C PRO A 534 1.97 20.40 -26.49
N GLY A 535 1.28 19.25 -26.56
CA GLY A 535 -0.06 19.18 -27.14
C GLY A 535 -0.13 19.67 -28.60
N PRO A 536 -1.31 19.71 -29.25
CA PRO A 536 -2.63 19.48 -28.70
C PRO A 536 -3.00 18.00 -28.53
N PHE A 537 -4.00 17.73 -27.69
CA PHE A 537 -4.43 16.37 -27.31
C PHE A 537 -4.79 15.46 -28.50
N ASN A 538 -5.19 16.00 -29.64
CA ASN A 538 -5.53 15.20 -30.83
C ASN A 538 -4.31 14.82 -31.70
N VAL A 539 -3.11 15.26 -31.33
CA VAL A 539 -1.85 14.97 -32.04
C VAL A 539 -0.78 14.47 -31.07
N PHE A 540 -0.62 15.16 -29.95
CA PHE A 540 0.42 14.95 -28.93
C PHE A 540 -0.25 14.78 -27.56
N SER A 541 -0.69 13.55 -27.29
CA SER A 541 -1.61 13.18 -26.21
C SER A 541 -0.93 12.52 -25.01
N ALA A 542 0.31 12.91 -24.73
CA ALA A 542 1.19 12.30 -23.73
C ALA A 542 0.55 12.13 -22.34
N VAL A 543 0.73 10.95 -21.73
CA VAL A 543 0.46 10.65 -20.31
C VAL A 543 1.78 10.48 -19.58
N GLY A 544 1.98 11.23 -18.50
CA GLY A 544 3.27 11.29 -17.81
C GLY A 544 3.19 10.87 -16.36
N TRP A 545 4.07 9.95 -15.96
CA TRP A 545 4.42 9.68 -14.58
C TRP A 545 5.84 10.17 -14.33
N LEU A 546 5.98 11.29 -13.62
CA LEU A 546 7.27 11.89 -13.30
C LEU A 546 7.51 11.71 -11.80
N LYS A 547 8.66 11.16 -11.40
CA LYS A 547 8.92 10.92 -9.98
C LYS A 547 10.40 10.97 -9.63
N ASN A 548 10.68 11.13 -8.35
CA ASN A 548 12.05 11.18 -7.82
C ASN A 548 12.91 12.26 -8.51
N LEU A 549 12.29 13.36 -8.94
CA LEU A 549 12.97 14.45 -9.66
C LEU A 549 13.71 15.34 -8.66
N ASN A 550 14.85 15.88 -9.07
CA ASN A 550 15.63 16.91 -8.40
C ASN A 550 15.91 18.05 -9.39
N ILE A 551 14.85 18.80 -9.70
CA ILE A 551 14.89 19.95 -10.60
C ILE A 551 15.29 21.18 -9.79
N SER A 552 16.57 21.56 -9.87
CA SER A 552 17.14 22.74 -9.25
C SER A 552 17.74 23.65 -10.33
N LEU A 553 16.99 24.67 -10.75
CA LEU A 553 17.26 25.40 -12.00
C LEU A 553 18.10 26.66 -11.85
N LEU A 554 18.38 27.13 -10.64
CA LEU A 554 19.21 28.32 -10.37
C LEU A 554 18.79 29.55 -11.20
N CYS A 555 17.48 29.77 -11.33
CA CYS A 555 16.84 30.85 -12.08
C CYS A 555 17.01 30.78 -13.61
N ALA A 556 17.41 29.64 -14.17
CA ALA A 556 17.74 29.49 -15.59
C ALA A 556 16.77 28.54 -16.35
N GLY A 557 15.48 28.57 -16.03
CA GLY A 557 14.45 27.75 -16.70
C GLY A 557 13.16 27.66 -15.90
N ASN A 558 12.16 26.98 -16.44
CA ASN A 558 10.91 26.62 -15.77
C ASN A 558 10.91 25.14 -15.38
N GLY A 559 10.06 24.72 -14.44
CA GLY A 559 9.99 23.32 -14.03
C GLY A 559 9.33 22.44 -15.10
N ILE A 560 8.04 22.17 -14.96
CA ILE A 560 7.29 21.25 -15.83
C ILE A 560 6.20 22.04 -16.56
N ASP A 561 6.06 21.82 -17.87
CA ASP A 561 5.00 22.39 -18.70
C ASP A 561 4.30 21.29 -19.49
N TRP A 562 3.13 20.88 -19.04
CA TRP A 562 2.41 19.70 -19.53
C TRP A 562 1.08 20.09 -20.18
N GLU A 563 1.17 20.41 -21.46
CA GLU A 563 0.09 20.97 -22.27
C GLU A 563 -0.52 19.94 -23.23
N SER A 564 -0.24 18.65 -23.01
CA SER A 564 -0.79 17.55 -23.82
C SER A 564 -2.31 17.42 -23.70
N GLY A 565 -2.91 17.96 -22.63
CA GLY A 565 -4.32 17.77 -22.32
C GLY A 565 -4.67 16.42 -21.72
N ASN A 566 -3.67 15.59 -21.43
CA ASN A 566 -3.83 14.27 -20.82
C ASN A 566 -3.12 14.18 -19.47
N THR A 567 -3.28 13.06 -18.77
CA THR A 567 -2.92 12.91 -17.36
C THR A 567 -1.44 13.19 -17.10
N LEU A 568 -1.16 14.03 -16.10
CA LEU A 568 0.16 14.21 -15.51
C LEU A 568 0.10 13.80 -14.03
N ARG A 569 1.06 12.97 -13.61
CA ARG A 569 1.33 12.71 -12.20
C ARG A 569 2.77 13.03 -11.87
N ILE A 570 2.98 13.80 -10.82
CA ILE A 570 4.30 14.11 -10.27
C ILE A 570 4.36 13.56 -8.84
N SER A 571 5.38 12.78 -8.47
CA SER A 571 5.55 12.32 -7.09
C SER A 571 6.97 12.40 -6.54
N ASP A 572 7.11 12.56 -5.23
CA ASP A 572 8.38 12.39 -4.49
C ASP A 572 9.55 13.21 -5.06
N SER A 573 9.29 14.47 -5.38
CA SER A 573 10.17 15.29 -6.23
C SER A 573 10.49 16.64 -5.60
N VAL A 574 11.62 17.22 -6.01
CA VAL A 574 12.05 18.59 -5.70
C VAL A 574 11.99 19.41 -6.99
N ILE A 575 11.25 20.52 -6.97
CA ILE A 575 11.18 21.49 -8.06
C ILE A 575 11.46 22.88 -7.50
N LYS A 576 12.64 23.42 -7.76
CA LYS A 576 13.07 24.68 -7.15
C LYS A 576 13.86 25.60 -8.04
N ALA A 577 13.87 26.87 -7.62
CA ALA A 577 14.63 27.95 -8.24
C ALA A 577 14.35 28.10 -9.74
N TYR A 578 13.09 27.97 -10.15
CA TYR A 578 12.64 28.29 -11.51
C TYR A 578 12.48 29.80 -11.71
N ALA A 579 12.53 30.21 -12.97
CA ALA A 579 12.53 31.61 -13.39
C ALA A 579 11.13 32.23 -13.44
N GLN A 580 10.14 31.47 -13.92
CA GLN A 580 8.76 31.96 -14.07
C GLN A 580 7.78 31.06 -13.35
N TYR A 581 7.78 29.75 -13.58
CA TYR A 581 6.86 28.82 -12.94
C TYR A 581 7.45 27.44 -12.64
N GLY A 582 6.93 26.80 -11.60
CA GLY A 582 7.31 25.45 -11.20
C GLY A 582 6.57 24.38 -12.01
N VAL A 583 5.23 24.41 -12.01
CA VAL A 583 4.42 23.47 -12.79
C VAL A 583 3.34 24.22 -13.55
N ARG A 584 3.19 23.95 -14.84
CA ARG A 584 2.06 24.40 -15.65
C ARG A 584 1.45 23.21 -16.37
N GLY A 585 0.13 23.17 -16.44
CA GLY A 585 -0.58 22.21 -17.28
C GLY A 585 -2.09 22.39 -17.24
N GLY A 586 -2.79 21.55 -17.97
CA GLY A 586 -4.25 21.58 -18.06
C GLY A 586 -4.74 21.17 -19.45
N THR A 587 -5.93 21.61 -19.79
CA THR A 587 -6.64 21.20 -21.03
C THR A 587 -6.77 22.34 -22.03
N LYS A 588 -5.90 23.38 -21.96
CA LYS A 588 -5.98 24.50 -22.91
C LYS A 588 -5.84 24.08 -24.37
N ARG A 589 -5.14 22.97 -24.62
CA ARG A 589 -4.96 22.38 -25.95
C ARG A 589 -5.85 21.16 -26.19
N GLY A 590 -7.01 21.12 -25.54
CA GLY A 590 -7.97 20.01 -25.58
C GLY A 590 -7.67 18.92 -24.55
N GLY A 591 -8.41 17.81 -24.62
CA GLY A 591 -8.23 16.66 -23.74
C GLY A 591 -9.03 16.69 -22.44
N PHE A 592 -8.78 15.68 -21.58
CA PHE A 592 -9.58 15.39 -20.38
C PHE A 592 -8.73 15.09 -19.14
N GLY A 593 -7.41 15.04 -19.26
CA GLY A 593 -6.52 14.68 -18.16
C GLY A 593 -6.35 15.81 -17.15
N GLY A 594 -6.32 15.45 -15.87
CA GLY A 594 -5.97 16.35 -14.77
C GLY A 594 -4.51 16.21 -14.35
N MET A 595 -4.11 16.99 -13.34
CA MET A 595 -2.79 16.93 -12.72
C MET A 595 -2.89 16.40 -11.28
N ASP A 596 -2.02 15.46 -10.90
CA ASP A 596 -1.86 15.00 -9.51
C ASP A 596 -0.41 15.21 -9.07
N VAL A 597 -0.21 15.93 -7.96
CA VAL A 597 1.09 16.30 -7.41
C VAL A 597 1.17 15.77 -5.98
N GLU A 598 2.05 14.81 -5.74
CA GLU A 598 2.11 14.07 -4.49
C GLU A 598 3.50 14.15 -3.87
N ASN A 599 3.62 14.62 -2.62
CA ASN A 599 4.90 14.67 -1.92
C ASN A 599 6.00 15.43 -2.70
N VAL A 600 5.64 16.59 -3.26
CA VAL A 600 6.56 17.45 -4.02
C VAL A 600 6.98 18.63 -3.17
N TYR A 601 8.29 18.85 -3.06
CA TYR A 601 8.87 20.07 -2.50
C TYR A 601 9.03 21.10 -3.61
N GLU A 602 8.33 22.22 -3.49
CA GLU A 602 8.39 23.34 -4.41
C GLU A 602 8.90 24.61 -3.72
N GLU A 603 9.94 25.24 -4.28
CA GLU A 603 10.57 26.44 -3.71
C GLU A 603 10.94 27.45 -4.80
N VAL A 604 10.55 28.71 -4.57
CA VAL A 604 11.05 29.83 -5.38
C VAL A 604 12.36 30.34 -4.79
N GLY A 605 13.42 30.36 -5.60
CA GLY A 605 14.69 31.00 -5.22
C GLY A 605 14.63 32.53 -5.34
N ASN A 606 15.75 33.21 -5.08
CA ASN A 606 15.88 34.66 -5.33
C ASN A 606 16.02 34.97 -6.84
N CYS A 607 15.00 34.59 -7.61
CA CYS A 607 14.98 34.69 -9.06
C CYS A 607 14.29 35.98 -9.51
N THR A 608 14.76 36.56 -10.61
CA THR A 608 14.05 37.62 -11.32
C THR A 608 13.36 36.99 -12.52
N ASN A 609 12.07 37.26 -12.72
CA ASN A 609 11.37 36.77 -13.89
C ASN A 609 11.95 37.46 -15.14
N PRO A 610 12.41 36.70 -16.15
CA PRO A 610 13.08 37.23 -17.33
C PRO A 610 12.17 38.12 -18.18
N ALA A 611 10.85 37.99 -18.09
CA ALA A 611 9.91 38.84 -18.81
C ALA A 611 9.77 40.24 -18.18
N GLY A 612 10.06 40.39 -16.87
CA GLY A 612 9.92 41.66 -16.15
C GLY A 612 9.49 41.47 -14.70
N ASN A 613 9.14 42.56 -14.00
CA ASN A 613 8.69 42.52 -12.60
C ASN A 613 7.23 42.03 -12.47
N ILE A 614 6.99 40.78 -12.82
CA ILE A 614 5.67 40.12 -12.80
C ILE A 614 5.61 38.92 -11.86
N GLY A 615 6.63 38.72 -11.02
CA GLY A 615 6.70 37.62 -10.06
C GLY A 615 6.85 36.23 -10.68
N GLN A 616 6.54 35.20 -9.89
CA GLN A 616 6.62 33.78 -10.23
C GLN A 616 5.35 33.06 -9.82
N ALA A 617 5.02 31.99 -10.54
CA ALA A 617 3.94 31.10 -10.22
C ALA A 617 4.47 29.78 -9.63
N GLY A 618 3.77 29.20 -8.66
CA GLY A 618 4.05 27.82 -8.28
C GLY A 618 3.46 26.86 -9.30
N ALA A 619 2.17 26.60 -9.13
CA ALA A 619 1.38 25.81 -10.07
C ALA A 619 0.42 26.69 -10.89
N ILE A 620 0.39 26.50 -12.21
CA ILE A 620 -0.58 27.10 -13.13
C ILE A 620 -1.44 26.01 -13.74
N VAL A 621 -2.75 26.10 -13.53
CA VAL A 621 -3.74 25.13 -14.00
C VAL A 621 -4.66 25.82 -15.02
N GLN A 622 -4.76 25.27 -16.22
CA GLN A 622 -5.53 25.85 -17.32
C GLN A 622 -6.74 24.96 -17.65
N GLY A 623 -7.79 25.12 -16.84
CA GLY A 623 -8.96 24.23 -16.80
C GLY A 623 -8.70 22.90 -16.11
N ASN A 624 -9.74 22.06 -16.03
CA ASN A 624 -9.72 20.75 -15.37
C ASN A 624 -9.28 20.81 -13.88
N THR A 625 -8.80 19.69 -13.33
CA THR A 625 -8.55 19.52 -11.91
C THR A 625 -7.07 19.33 -11.62
N LEU A 626 -6.57 20.02 -10.59
CA LEU A 626 -5.31 19.77 -9.93
C LEU A 626 -5.56 19.13 -8.56
N LYS A 627 -4.79 18.12 -8.21
CA LYS A 627 -4.74 17.55 -6.87
C LYS A 627 -3.33 17.70 -6.29
N ILE A 628 -3.24 18.13 -5.03
CA ILE A 628 -1.98 18.22 -4.28
C ILE A 628 -2.14 17.56 -2.92
N SER A 629 -1.28 16.58 -2.62
CA SER A 629 -1.23 15.89 -1.32
C SER A 629 0.21 15.69 -0.84
N GLY A 630 0.47 15.98 0.44
CA GLY A 630 1.83 15.97 1.00
C GLY A 630 2.75 17.05 0.43
N GLY A 631 4.05 16.98 0.78
CA GLY A 631 5.08 17.90 0.30
C GLY A 631 4.95 19.34 0.81
N GLU A 632 5.76 20.23 0.22
CA GLU A 632 5.82 21.65 0.52
C GLU A 632 5.51 22.44 -0.76
N GLY A 633 4.50 23.31 -0.71
CA GLY A 633 4.08 24.10 -1.87
C GLY A 633 2.62 23.83 -2.28
N PRO A 634 2.16 24.38 -3.41
CA PRO A 634 2.97 25.06 -4.41
C PRO A 634 3.46 26.43 -3.91
N SER A 635 4.57 26.92 -4.47
CA SER A 635 5.25 28.12 -3.98
C SER A 635 5.40 29.13 -5.10
N GLY A 636 5.05 30.40 -4.89
CA GLY A 636 5.18 31.44 -5.90
C GLY A 636 5.67 32.73 -5.26
N ILE A 637 5.91 33.75 -6.07
CA ILE A 637 6.22 35.10 -5.57
C ILE A 637 5.37 36.11 -6.31
N VAL A 638 4.63 36.92 -5.57
CA VAL A 638 3.93 38.08 -6.13
C VAL A 638 4.86 39.29 -6.21
N PRO A 639 4.79 40.10 -7.28
CA PRO A 639 5.72 41.21 -7.47
C PRO A 639 5.52 42.33 -6.43
N LEU A 640 6.64 42.94 -6.03
CA LEU A 640 6.68 44.20 -5.30
C LEU A 640 6.98 45.33 -6.30
N PHE A 641 5.98 46.16 -6.60
CA PHE A 641 6.07 47.21 -7.62
C PHE A 641 6.81 48.46 -7.15
N ALA A 642 6.69 48.80 -5.87
CA ALA A 642 7.44 49.90 -5.27
C ALA A 642 7.73 49.61 -3.79
N ASN A 643 8.83 50.17 -3.29
CA ASN A 643 9.24 50.09 -1.90
C ASN A 643 9.76 51.46 -1.41
N THR A 644 8.85 52.41 -1.26
CA THR A 644 9.12 53.82 -0.96
C THR A 644 8.58 54.28 0.41
N GLY A 645 7.86 53.44 1.15
CA GLY A 645 7.34 53.76 2.48
C GLY A 645 6.65 52.56 3.16
N THR A 646 5.81 52.80 4.17
CA THR A 646 5.20 51.73 5.00
C THR A 646 3.74 51.42 4.65
N THR A 647 3.10 52.22 3.79
CA THR A 647 1.70 51.98 3.41
C THR A 647 1.64 50.81 2.42
N ASP A 648 0.93 49.74 2.78
CA ASP A 648 0.80 48.54 1.95
C ASP A 648 -0.41 48.66 1.01
N TYR A 649 -0.13 48.82 -0.28
CA TYR A 649 -1.11 48.84 -1.37
C TYR A 649 -1.11 47.50 -2.10
N ARG A 650 -2.31 46.92 -2.26
CA ARG A 650 -2.56 45.66 -2.97
C ARG A 650 -3.28 45.97 -4.27
N TYR A 651 -2.76 45.47 -5.38
CA TYR A 651 -3.28 45.75 -6.72
C TYR A 651 -3.98 44.55 -7.33
N TYR A 652 -5.10 44.81 -7.99
CA TYR A 652 -5.93 43.81 -8.67
C TYR A 652 -6.25 44.29 -10.08
N VAL A 653 -6.27 43.37 -11.03
CA VAL A 653 -6.63 43.62 -12.42
C VAL A 653 -7.96 42.93 -12.73
N VAL A 654 -8.94 43.70 -13.22
CA VAL A 654 -10.17 43.15 -13.78
C VAL A 654 -10.06 43.22 -15.30
N ALA A 655 -10.12 42.07 -15.96
CA ALA A 655 -10.13 41.99 -17.43
C ALA A 655 -11.57 42.04 -17.93
N HIS A 656 -11.83 42.82 -18.97
CA HIS A 656 -13.13 42.85 -19.64
C HIS A 656 -13.00 42.28 -21.03
N SER A 657 -13.80 41.27 -21.34
CA SER A 657 -14.00 40.81 -22.71
C SER A 657 -15.20 41.54 -23.30
N ALA A 658 -15.06 42.07 -24.51
CA ALA A 658 -16.21 42.62 -25.25
C ALA A 658 -17.30 41.57 -25.51
N THR A 659 -16.95 40.28 -25.47
CA THR A 659 -17.88 39.16 -25.70
C THR A 659 -18.51 38.66 -24.40
N TYR A 660 -17.73 38.54 -23.32
CA TYR A 660 -18.15 37.82 -22.11
C TYR A 660 -18.34 38.71 -20.87
N GLY A 661 -17.95 39.99 -20.93
CA GLY A 661 -18.05 40.92 -19.80
C GLY A 661 -16.83 40.89 -18.88
N ALA A 662 -17.04 41.21 -17.61
CA ALA A 662 -15.98 41.38 -16.61
C ALA A 662 -15.50 40.05 -16.02
N SER A 663 -14.19 39.94 -15.80
CA SER A 663 -13.58 38.85 -15.05
C SER A 663 -13.69 39.06 -13.54
N ASN A 664 -13.30 38.04 -12.79
CA ASN A 664 -12.97 38.19 -11.39
C ASN A 664 -11.75 39.14 -11.20
N PRO A 665 -11.66 39.95 -10.12
CA PRO A 665 -10.46 40.76 -9.85
C PRO A 665 -9.23 39.91 -9.53
N LEU A 666 -8.25 39.85 -10.43
CA LEU A 666 -7.05 39.02 -10.28
C LEU A 666 -5.96 39.77 -9.52
N TYR A 667 -5.49 39.19 -8.42
CA TYR A 667 -4.43 39.79 -7.59
C TYR A 667 -3.11 39.87 -8.39
N ALA A 668 -2.60 41.08 -8.61
CA ALA A 668 -1.45 41.31 -9.47
C ALA A 668 -0.14 41.51 -8.71
N GLY A 669 -0.20 41.99 -7.45
CA GLY A 669 0.98 42.26 -6.63
C GLY A 669 0.76 43.37 -5.61
N ARG A 670 1.85 43.93 -5.09
CA ARG A 670 1.79 44.96 -4.04
C ARG A 670 2.81 46.07 -4.20
N ALA A 671 2.61 47.16 -3.47
CA ALA A 671 3.60 48.21 -3.26
C ALA A 671 3.63 48.64 -1.79
N LEU A 672 4.82 48.89 -1.27
CA LEU A 672 5.04 49.58 -0.01
C LEU A 672 5.37 51.04 -0.34
N THR A 673 4.51 51.99 0.06
CA THR A 673 4.60 53.37 -0.43
C THR A 673 4.55 54.43 0.68
N SER A 674 5.14 55.59 0.39
CA SER A 674 5.01 56.81 1.20
C SER A 674 3.69 57.54 0.98
N GLY A 675 2.84 57.07 0.06
CA GLY A 675 1.58 57.71 -0.33
C GLY A 675 1.74 58.83 -1.37
N THR A 676 2.94 59.01 -1.92
CA THR A 676 3.24 60.05 -2.93
C THR A 676 4.12 59.50 -4.06
N GLY A 677 4.03 60.10 -5.25
CA GLY A 677 4.76 59.67 -6.46
C GLY A 677 3.97 58.66 -7.31
N ASN A 678 4.51 58.29 -8.48
CA ASN A 678 3.88 57.30 -9.35
C ASN A 678 4.36 55.89 -8.99
N ILE A 679 3.44 54.92 -8.97
CA ILE A 679 3.73 53.50 -8.87
C ILE A 679 3.40 52.87 -10.23
N THR A 680 4.38 52.22 -10.85
CA THR A 680 4.19 51.47 -12.09
C THR A 680 3.80 50.03 -11.75
N VAL A 681 2.56 49.66 -12.09
CA VAL A 681 2.03 48.31 -11.89
C VAL A 681 2.15 47.56 -13.21
N ILE A 682 2.78 46.38 -13.19
CA ILE A 682 2.97 45.53 -14.36
C ILE A 682 2.28 44.20 -14.10
N ALA A 683 1.46 43.74 -15.04
CA ALA A 683 0.78 42.45 -14.97
C ALA A 683 0.93 41.68 -16.29
N PRO A 684 0.82 40.35 -16.28
CA PRO A 684 0.74 39.57 -17.52
C PRO A 684 -0.49 39.97 -18.36
N ASP A 685 -0.35 39.92 -19.68
CA ASP A 685 -1.45 40.19 -20.61
C ASP A 685 -2.48 39.05 -20.64
N ILE A 686 -3.75 39.41 -20.79
CA ILE A 686 -4.87 38.50 -21.01
C ILE A 686 -5.39 38.73 -22.42
N ALA A 687 -5.03 37.84 -23.33
CA ALA A 687 -5.24 38.04 -24.77
C ALA A 687 -6.72 38.26 -25.16
N GLY A 688 -7.65 37.61 -24.47
CA GLY A 688 -9.09 37.72 -24.70
C GLY A 688 -9.75 39.00 -24.15
N ALA A 689 -9.00 39.85 -23.44
CA ALA A 689 -9.50 41.10 -22.90
C ALA A 689 -9.48 42.23 -23.95
N THR A 690 -10.42 43.17 -23.85
CA THR A 690 -10.48 44.41 -24.63
C THR A 690 -10.10 45.63 -23.80
N THR A 691 -10.47 45.63 -22.52
CA THR A 691 -10.09 46.66 -21.55
C THR A 691 -9.74 46.06 -20.20
N PHE A 692 -9.05 46.82 -19.36
CA PHE A 692 -8.69 46.46 -18.00
C PHE A 692 -9.09 47.56 -17.02
N ASP A 693 -9.48 47.16 -15.82
CA ASP A 693 -9.55 48.06 -14.67
C ASP A 693 -8.42 47.70 -13.70
N LEU A 694 -7.73 48.73 -13.18
CA LEU A 694 -6.77 48.60 -12.10
C LEU A 694 -7.44 49.03 -10.80
N LEU A 695 -7.52 48.08 -9.85
CA LEU A 695 -8.06 48.32 -8.52
C LEU A 695 -6.95 48.28 -7.48
N ARG A 696 -7.16 48.98 -6.37
CA ARG A 696 -6.25 49.03 -5.23
C ARG A 696 -7.01 48.99 -3.91
N VAL A 697 -6.45 48.28 -2.93
CA VAL A 697 -6.85 48.37 -1.52
C VAL A 697 -5.64 48.70 -0.63
N SER A 698 -5.88 49.38 0.47
CA SER A 698 -4.87 49.68 1.48
C SER A 698 -5.04 48.75 2.67
N VAL A 699 -3.96 48.07 3.09
CA VAL A 699 -4.02 47.12 4.20
C VAL A 699 -3.72 47.84 5.52
N SER A 700 -4.69 47.88 6.44
CA SER A 700 -4.56 48.44 7.79
C SER A 700 -5.15 47.53 8.89
N GLY A 701 -5.52 46.30 8.52
CA GLY A 701 -6.19 45.28 9.34
C GLY A 701 -6.22 43.93 8.60
N PRO A 702 -7.21 43.05 8.87
CA PRO A 702 -7.38 41.80 8.11
C PRO A 702 -7.46 42.10 6.61
N GLU A 703 -6.69 41.36 5.81
CA GLU A 703 -6.64 41.58 4.38
C GLU A 703 -7.97 41.24 3.70
N GLN A 704 -8.51 42.18 2.92
CA GLN A 704 -9.77 42.00 2.21
C GLN A 704 -9.62 42.37 0.73
N ALA A 705 -9.86 41.40 -0.15
CA ALA A 705 -9.93 41.64 -1.59
C ALA A 705 -11.13 42.56 -1.94
N PRO A 706 -11.09 43.31 -3.06
CA PRO A 706 -12.21 44.13 -3.51
C PRO A 706 -13.51 43.32 -3.60
N PHE A 707 -14.56 43.77 -2.89
CA PHE A 707 -15.88 43.14 -2.92
C PHE A 707 -16.98 44.20 -2.79
N GLY A 708 -18.11 43.99 -3.48
CA GLY A 708 -19.22 44.93 -3.46
C GLY A 708 -18.87 46.28 -4.08
N THR A 709 -19.45 47.36 -3.54
CA THR A 709 -19.18 48.74 -3.99
C THR A 709 -18.28 49.45 -2.99
N GLY A 710 -17.21 50.07 -3.48
CA GLY A 710 -16.28 50.85 -2.66
C GLY A 710 -15.33 51.68 -3.50
N ASN A 711 -14.52 52.52 -2.87
CA ASN A 711 -13.52 53.32 -3.56
C ASN A 711 -12.28 52.47 -3.83
N PHE A 712 -12.29 51.72 -4.93
CA PHE A 712 -11.22 50.79 -5.30
C PHE A 712 -10.47 51.18 -6.57
N ALA A 713 -11.09 51.92 -7.50
CA ALA A 713 -10.54 52.11 -8.83
C ALA A 713 -9.39 53.13 -8.81
N VAL A 714 -8.24 52.69 -9.31
CA VAL A 714 -7.11 53.55 -9.69
C VAL A 714 -7.33 54.06 -11.11
N ALA A 715 -7.69 53.15 -12.03
CA ALA A 715 -8.05 53.45 -13.41
C ALA A 715 -9.08 52.42 -13.88
N SER A 716 -10.04 52.84 -14.71
CA SER A 716 -11.05 51.97 -15.30
C SER A 716 -11.15 52.17 -16.81
N GLY A 717 -11.54 51.13 -17.53
CA GLY A 717 -11.70 51.15 -18.99
C GLY A 717 -10.38 51.36 -19.74
N VAL A 718 -9.25 50.96 -19.17
CA VAL A 718 -7.93 51.08 -19.81
C VAL A 718 -7.90 50.14 -21.01
N THR A 719 -7.80 50.67 -22.23
CA THR A 719 -7.80 49.86 -23.44
C THR A 719 -6.57 48.96 -23.52
N ARG A 720 -6.77 47.68 -23.85
CA ARG A 720 -5.68 46.69 -23.93
C ARG A 720 -4.56 47.15 -24.87
N SER A 721 -4.91 47.70 -26.02
CA SER A 721 -3.99 48.51 -26.83
C SER A 721 -4.23 49.98 -26.46
N PRO A 722 -3.30 50.75 -25.87
CA PRO A 722 -1.84 50.60 -25.82
C PRO A 722 -1.25 50.10 -24.48
N ALA A 723 -2.07 49.73 -23.50
CA ALA A 723 -1.58 49.38 -22.17
C ALA A 723 -0.69 48.13 -22.15
N CYS A 724 -0.89 47.21 -23.10
CA CYS A 724 -0.18 45.95 -23.17
C CYS A 724 0.77 45.90 -24.38
N ALA A 725 2.04 45.62 -24.10
CA ALA A 725 3.09 45.43 -25.10
C ALA A 725 3.93 44.20 -24.72
N THR A 726 4.36 43.43 -25.73
CA THR A 726 5.22 42.24 -25.54
C THR A 726 4.70 41.25 -24.48
N GLY A 727 3.37 41.07 -24.40
CA GLY A 727 2.73 40.13 -23.46
C GLY A 727 2.58 40.63 -22.02
N LEU A 728 2.90 41.89 -21.73
CA LEU A 728 2.75 42.53 -20.42
C LEU A 728 1.91 43.80 -20.51
N CYS A 729 1.06 44.02 -19.52
CA CYS A 729 0.25 45.23 -19.36
C CYS A 729 0.85 46.14 -18.29
N THR A 730 1.02 47.41 -18.62
CA THR A 730 1.55 48.43 -17.71
C THR A 730 0.49 49.46 -17.35
N PHE A 731 0.34 49.72 -16.06
CA PHE A 731 -0.56 50.69 -15.49
C PHE A 731 0.21 51.66 -14.60
N THR A 732 -0.34 52.86 -14.39
CA THR A 732 0.26 53.87 -13.50
C THR A 732 -0.75 54.23 -12.42
N ASP A 733 -0.38 54.01 -11.17
CA ASP A 733 -1.07 54.56 -10.01
C ASP A 733 -0.36 55.87 -9.60
N THR A 734 -1.03 56.99 -9.80
CA THR A 734 -0.54 58.32 -9.39
C THR A 734 -0.71 58.58 -7.90
N GLN A 735 -1.26 57.60 -7.16
CA GLN A 735 -1.61 57.68 -5.75
C GLN A 735 -2.67 58.76 -5.43
N ALA A 736 -3.47 59.11 -6.43
CA ALA A 736 -4.66 59.93 -6.25
C ALA A 736 -5.72 59.20 -5.41
N ALA A 737 -6.74 59.95 -4.97
CA ALA A 737 -7.90 59.39 -4.30
C ALA A 737 -8.62 58.37 -5.23
N LEU A 738 -8.95 57.21 -4.68
CA LEU A 738 -9.59 56.13 -5.43
C LEU A 738 -11.01 56.51 -5.86
N GLN A 739 -11.38 56.10 -7.07
CA GLN A 739 -12.74 56.27 -7.58
C GLN A 739 -13.64 55.14 -7.10
N SER A 740 -14.94 55.44 -6.98
CA SER A 740 -15.96 54.43 -6.67
C SER A 740 -16.00 53.37 -7.76
N TYR A 741 -16.05 52.11 -7.35
CA TYR A 741 -16.08 50.94 -8.22
C TYR A 741 -16.97 49.85 -7.61
N THR A 742 -17.76 49.19 -8.44
CA THR A 742 -18.59 48.05 -8.05
C THR A 742 -18.00 46.79 -8.67
N VAL A 743 -17.57 45.85 -7.84
CA VAL A 743 -17.06 44.56 -8.29
C VAL A 743 -18.24 43.74 -8.85
N ALA A 744 -18.23 43.50 -10.15
CA ALA A 744 -19.23 42.71 -10.83
C ALA A 744 -19.07 41.21 -10.49
N THR A 745 -20.17 40.46 -10.57
CA THR A 745 -20.10 38.99 -10.61
C THR A 745 -19.34 38.57 -11.86
N ALA A 746 -18.35 37.69 -11.72
CA ALA A 746 -17.54 37.22 -12.83
C ALA A 746 -18.43 36.56 -13.92
N ALA A 747 -18.36 37.10 -15.13
CA ALA A 747 -19.03 36.56 -16.32
C ALA A 747 -18.03 36.10 -17.39
N TYR A 748 -16.79 36.59 -17.31
CA TYR A 748 -15.67 36.19 -18.15
C TYR A 748 -14.64 35.40 -17.34
N TYR A 749 -14.32 34.20 -17.81
CA TYR A 749 -13.31 33.30 -17.24
C TYR A 749 -12.12 33.27 -18.21
N PRO A 750 -11.06 34.06 -17.97
CA PRO A 750 -9.93 34.18 -18.88
C PRO A 750 -8.99 32.96 -18.83
N LEU A 751 -8.42 32.62 -19.99
CA LEU A 751 -7.26 31.74 -20.06
C LEU A 751 -6.03 32.49 -19.53
N LEU A 752 -5.46 32.01 -18.43
CA LEU A 752 -4.24 32.57 -17.85
C LEU A 752 -3.03 31.74 -18.30
N THR A 753 -2.27 32.22 -19.28
CA THR A 753 -1.00 31.59 -19.72
C THR A 753 0.10 31.69 -18.66
N PHE A 754 0.06 32.77 -17.90
CA PHE A 754 0.90 33.03 -16.75
C PHE A 754 0.21 34.05 -15.83
N TRP A 755 0.35 33.87 -14.52
CA TRP A 755 -0.02 34.86 -13.50
C TRP A 755 0.80 34.63 -12.23
N PRO A 756 1.23 35.65 -11.47
CA PRO A 756 1.99 35.43 -10.24
C PRO A 756 1.13 34.91 -9.07
N GLY A 757 1.73 34.08 -8.22
CA GLY A 757 1.09 33.52 -7.03
C GLY A 757 1.47 32.05 -6.81
N ASN A 758 1.15 31.50 -5.65
CA ASN A 758 1.50 30.10 -5.37
C ASN A 758 0.67 29.14 -6.22
N LEU A 759 -0.61 29.44 -6.42
CA LEU A 759 -1.54 28.61 -7.18
C LEU A 759 -2.41 29.47 -8.08
N ILE A 760 -2.37 29.19 -9.38
CA ILE A 760 -3.13 29.89 -10.41
C ILE A 760 -4.14 28.93 -11.03
N LEU A 761 -5.41 29.28 -10.94
CA LEU A 761 -6.54 28.53 -11.48
C LEU A 761 -7.18 29.35 -12.61
N GLY A 762 -6.69 29.14 -13.83
CA GLY A 762 -7.23 29.73 -15.06
C GLY A 762 -8.25 28.81 -15.74
N SER A 763 -8.91 29.31 -16.78
CA SER A 763 -9.75 28.47 -17.63
C SER A 763 -8.95 27.75 -18.72
N ALA A 764 -9.53 26.70 -19.31
CA ALA A 764 -8.95 26.03 -20.50
C ALA A 764 -8.98 26.94 -21.75
N SER A 765 -9.92 27.87 -21.81
CA SER A 765 -10.03 28.87 -22.88
C SER A 765 -10.81 30.08 -22.37
N ASP A 766 -10.66 31.22 -23.04
CA ASP A 766 -11.53 32.37 -22.78
C ASP A 766 -13.00 31.96 -22.93
N SER A 767 -13.76 32.07 -21.83
CA SER A 767 -15.11 31.50 -21.74
C SER A 767 -16.05 32.35 -20.90
N ASN A 768 -17.35 32.13 -21.07
CA ASN A 768 -18.40 32.57 -20.13
C ASN A 768 -18.97 31.41 -19.30
N SER A 769 -18.36 30.22 -19.39
CA SER A 769 -18.76 29.04 -18.62
C SER A 769 -17.81 28.82 -17.46
N VAL A 770 -18.36 28.82 -16.25
CA VAL A 770 -17.61 28.54 -15.02
C VAL A 770 -16.96 27.14 -15.06
N LEU A 771 -17.56 26.18 -15.77
CA LEU A 771 -17.05 24.82 -15.92
C LEU A 771 -15.72 24.73 -16.68
N SER A 772 -15.32 25.79 -17.38
CA SER A 772 -14.02 25.87 -18.04
C SER A 772 -12.88 26.21 -17.08
N ALA A 773 -13.18 26.76 -15.90
CA ALA A 773 -12.23 27.16 -14.89
C ALA A 773 -11.60 25.93 -14.20
N ALA A 774 -10.34 26.06 -13.81
CA ALA A 774 -9.65 25.03 -13.06
C ALA A 774 -10.13 24.94 -11.60
N ARG A 775 -10.08 23.73 -11.05
CA ARG A 775 -10.33 23.47 -9.62
C ARG A 775 -9.15 22.77 -8.98
N ALA A 776 -8.90 23.04 -7.70
CA ALA A 776 -7.83 22.41 -6.93
C ALA A 776 -8.37 21.62 -5.73
N TRP A 777 -7.83 20.42 -5.53
CA TRP A 777 -8.04 19.58 -4.36
C TRP A 777 -6.73 19.47 -3.58
N LEU A 778 -6.70 20.02 -2.37
CA LEU A 778 -5.46 20.25 -1.64
C LEU A 778 -5.51 19.61 -0.26
N GLN A 779 -4.37 19.17 0.26
CA GLN A 779 -4.27 18.88 1.69
C GLN A 779 -4.27 20.19 2.50
N ASN A 780 -3.44 21.16 2.10
CA ASN A 780 -3.37 22.49 2.71
C ASN A 780 -3.52 23.57 1.62
N ALA A 781 -4.39 24.55 1.84
CA ALA A 781 -4.51 25.67 0.93
C ALA A 781 -3.30 26.63 1.07
N PRO A 782 -2.57 26.95 -0.02
CA PRO A 782 -1.45 27.89 0.03
C PRO A 782 -1.93 29.35 0.15
N SER A 783 -1.04 30.25 0.55
CA SER A 783 -1.22 31.70 0.35
C SER A 783 -1.19 32.05 -1.14
N SER A 784 -1.62 33.26 -1.51
CA SER A 784 -1.45 33.80 -2.86
C SER A 784 -2.09 32.98 -3.98
N ILE A 785 -3.36 32.60 -3.78
CA ILE A 785 -4.18 31.93 -4.78
C ILE A 785 -4.82 32.95 -5.71
N VAL A 786 -4.72 32.71 -7.02
CA VAL A 786 -5.42 33.46 -8.06
C VAL A 786 -6.35 32.51 -8.80
N GLY A 787 -7.66 32.77 -8.76
CA GLY A 787 -8.66 31.94 -9.43
C GLY A 787 -9.64 32.76 -10.24
N VAL A 788 -9.95 32.30 -11.46
CA VAL A 788 -10.87 33.01 -12.36
C VAL A 788 -12.34 32.80 -12.04
N ALA A 789 -12.68 31.71 -11.35
CA ALA A 789 -14.07 31.36 -11.03
C ALA A 789 -14.73 32.26 -9.96
N GLY A 790 -13.93 32.95 -9.14
CA GLY A 790 -14.46 33.87 -8.14
C GLY A 790 -15.37 33.18 -7.12
N ALA A 791 -16.52 33.80 -6.86
CA ALA A 791 -17.58 33.25 -6.03
C ALA A 791 -18.59 32.38 -6.80
N ALA A 792 -18.39 32.13 -8.10
CA ALA A 792 -19.35 31.39 -8.92
C ALA A 792 -19.38 29.88 -8.58
N GLU A 793 -18.26 29.32 -8.14
CA GLU A 793 -18.16 27.94 -7.68
C GLU A 793 -16.95 27.71 -6.75
N PRO A 794 -16.94 26.63 -5.94
CA PRO A 794 -15.77 26.21 -5.18
C PRO A 794 -14.59 25.92 -6.12
N SER A 795 -13.58 26.79 -6.06
CA SER A 795 -12.37 26.68 -6.91
C SER A 795 -11.25 25.93 -6.19
N VAL A 796 -11.25 25.97 -4.86
CA VAL A 796 -10.28 25.28 -4.01
C VAL A 796 -11.03 24.50 -2.94
N ILE A 797 -10.78 23.20 -2.90
CA ILE A 797 -11.27 22.29 -1.87
C ILE A 797 -10.05 21.79 -1.11
N ALA A 798 -9.97 22.07 0.19
CA ALA A 798 -8.82 21.70 1.00
C ALA A 798 -9.19 20.97 2.28
N THR A 799 -8.30 20.10 2.77
CA THR A 799 -8.46 19.54 4.12
C THR A 799 -8.27 20.63 5.16
N ASN A 800 -7.31 21.52 4.95
CA ASN A 800 -6.96 22.59 5.87
C ASN A 800 -6.69 23.92 5.15
N CYS A 801 -7.03 25.04 5.78
CA CYS A 801 -6.94 26.39 5.22
C CYS A 801 -6.15 27.37 6.10
N ASP A 802 -5.10 26.87 6.77
CA ASP A 802 -4.33 27.60 7.78
C ASP A 802 -3.41 28.73 7.28
N ALA A 803 -3.25 28.89 5.96
CA ALA A 803 -2.22 29.74 5.39
C ALA A 803 -2.73 30.70 4.30
N VAL A 804 -3.96 31.22 4.40
CA VAL A 804 -4.53 32.06 3.33
C VAL A 804 -4.24 33.56 3.56
N THR A 805 -3.31 34.12 2.77
CA THR A 805 -3.06 35.56 2.67
C THR A 805 -2.88 35.97 1.19
N GLN A 806 -3.14 37.24 0.85
CA GLN A 806 -2.80 37.86 -0.44
C GLN A 806 -3.48 37.23 -1.66
N TRP A 807 -4.81 37.22 -1.70
CA TRP A 807 -5.62 36.40 -2.60
C TRP A 807 -6.60 37.21 -3.47
N THR A 808 -6.97 36.62 -4.60
CA THR A 808 -8.07 37.01 -5.52
C THR A 808 -9.41 36.56 -4.97
N PRO A 809 -10.54 37.30 -5.08
CA PRO A 809 -11.85 36.81 -4.61
C PRO A 809 -12.09 35.36 -5.05
N ILE A 810 -12.33 34.43 -4.13
CA ILE A 810 -12.39 33.01 -4.44
C ILE A 810 -13.27 32.27 -3.43
N TRP A 811 -13.97 31.24 -3.89
CA TRP A 811 -14.67 30.31 -3.00
C TRP A 811 -13.73 29.16 -2.58
N LEU A 812 -13.33 29.19 -1.30
CA LEU A 812 -12.59 28.13 -0.61
C LEU A 812 -13.53 27.25 0.22
N SER A 813 -13.44 25.93 0.04
CA SER A 813 -14.19 24.92 0.80
C SER A 813 -13.21 24.08 1.62
N CYS A 814 -13.24 24.20 2.94
CA CYS A 814 -12.25 23.59 3.82
C CYS A 814 -12.90 22.56 4.76
N TYR A 815 -12.26 21.41 5.01
CA TYR A 815 -12.74 20.44 6.02
C TYR A 815 -12.43 20.90 7.45
N THR A 816 -11.30 21.56 7.63
CA THR A 816 -10.89 22.23 8.87
C THR A 816 -10.53 23.68 8.55
N ALA A 817 -10.78 24.58 9.50
CA ALA A 817 -10.76 26.02 9.28
C ALA A 817 -9.94 26.74 10.35
N MET A 818 -9.29 27.84 9.96
CA MET A 818 -8.63 28.77 10.89
C MET A 818 -9.63 29.39 11.86
N GLU A 819 -9.12 30.00 12.94
CA GLU A 819 -9.93 30.82 13.84
C GLU A 819 -10.78 31.83 13.04
N PRO A 820 -12.10 31.89 13.25
CA PRO A 820 -13.00 32.78 12.50
C PRO A 820 -12.64 34.27 12.57
N SER A 821 -11.96 34.70 13.64
CA SER A 821 -11.47 36.07 13.82
C SER A 821 -10.31 36.41 12.85
N ILE A 822 -9.63 35.40 12.32
CA ILE A 822 -8.53 35.53 11.37
C ILE A 822 -9.05 35.44 9.93
N PHE A 823 -9.96 34.49 9.64
CA PHE A 823 -10.53 34.34 8.29
C PHE A 823 -12.00 33.86 8.32
N TYR A 824 -12.92 34.80 8.08
CA TYR A 824 -14.38 34.61 8.25
C TYR A 824 -15.12 34.16 6.98
N GLN A 825 -14.43 34.02 5.84
CA GLN A 825 -15.02 33.64 4.55
C GLN A 825 -14.91 32.12 4.24
N GLN A 826 -14.57 31.31 5.24
CA GLN A 826 -14.43 29.86 5.12
C GLN A 826 -15.81 29.20 5.11
N GLY A 827 -16.16 28.52 4.00
CA GLY A 827 -17.38 27.73 3.91
C GLY A 827 -17.12 26.28 4.31
N ALA A 828 -17.97 25.72 5.19
CA ALA A 828 -17.98 24.29 5.51
C ALA A 828 -19.31 23.63 5.06
N LEU A 829 -19.16 22.51 4.32
CA LEU A 829 -20.15 21.50 3.93
C LEU A 829 -21.16 21.83 2.78
N LEU A 830 -21.20 20.93 1.78
CA LEU A 830 -21.97 21.00 0.52
C LEU A 830 -23.41 20.43 0.67
N LEU A 831 -24.46 21.13 0.20
CA LEU A 831 -25.68 20.46 -0.29
C LEU A 831 -25.65 20.41 -1.81
N ALA A 832 -26.00 19.27 -2.40
CA ALA A 832 -26.36 19.21 -3.81
C ALA A 832 -27.79 19.74 -4.04
N ALA A 833 -28.01 20.49 -5.12
CA ALA A 833 -29.33 20.89 -5.61
C ALA A 833 -29.82 19.95 -6.74
N LYS A 834 -31.15 19.83 -6.90
CA LYS A 834 -31.79 19.03 -7.94
C LYS A 834 -31.45 19.59 -9.34
N PRO A 835 -31.08 18.76 -10.34
CA PRO A 835 -30.87 19.19 -11.72
C PRO A 835 -32.18 19.65 -12.39
N ASN A 836 -32.08 20.61 -13.33
CA ASN A 836 -33.22 20.99 -14.17
C ASN A 836 -33.47 19.91 -15.24
N GLN A 837 -34.72 19.47 -15.40
CA GLN A 837 -35.19 18.40 -16.31
C GLN A 837 -34.97 16.93 -15.90
N ASP A 838 -35.03 16.60 -14.60
CA ASP A 838 -35.01 15.20 -14.12
C ASP A 838 -36.33 14.42 -14.37
N GLY A 839 -37.39 15.05 -14.86
CA GLY A 839 -38.64 14.32 -15.18
C GLY A 839 -39.31 13.65 -13.97
N ASN A 840 -39.04 14.13 -12.75
CA ASN A 840 -39.46 13.56 -11.45
C ASN A 840 -38.74 12.28 -11.00
N GLY A 841 -37.58 11.91 -11.55
CA GLY A 841 -36.82 10.73 -11.15
C GLY A 841 -36.16 10.78 -9.76
N ALA A 842 -35.83 11.98 -9.24
CA ALA A 842 -35.20 12.15 -7.93
C ALA A 842 -36.01 13.10 -7.01
N LEU A 843 -36.83 12.52 -6.14
CA LEU A 843 -37.57 13.22 -5.08
C LEU A 843 -36.82 13.10 -3.74
N ASN A 844 -36.71 14.20 -2.97
CA ASN A 844 -36.13 14.30 -1.60
C ASN A 844 -34.59 14.35 -1.42
N LEU A 845 -33.84 15.11 -2.23
CA LEU A 845 -32.47 15.49 -1.86
C LEU A 845 -32.47 16.75 -0.97
N ILE A 846 -32.13 16.60 0.32
CA ILE A 846 -31.89 17.69 1.29
C ILE A 846 -30.42 17.57 1.72
N GLY A 847 -29.66 18.66 1.75
CA GLY A 847 -28.31 18.65 2.33
C GLY A 847 -28.22 19.23 3.76
N ARG A 848 -27.02 19.22 4.36
CA ARG A 848 -26.68 19.78 5.69
C ARG A 848 -25.89 21.12 5.68
N LEU A 849 -26.23 22.03 6.60
CA LEU A 849 -25.62 23.35 6.84
C LEU A 849 -24.93 23.39 8.22
N ASN A 850 -23.68 23.88 8.32
CA ASN A 850 -22.96 24.18 9.57
C ASN A 850 -22.63 25.70 9.64
N PHE A 851 -22.78 26.34 10.81
CA PHE A 851 -22.60 27.78 11.02
C PHE A 851 -21.44 28.10 12.00
N PRO A 852 -20.48 28.97 11.64
CA PRO A 852 -19.63 29.68 12.60
C PRO A 852 -20.25 31.03 12.99
N THR A 853 -20.10 31.44 14.24
CA THR A 853 -20.73 32.66 14.77
C THR A 853 -19.72 33.76 15.09
N LEU A 854 -19.98 34.96 14.58
CA LEU A 854 -19.28 36.18 14.95
C LEU A 854 -20.31 37.28 15.20
N GLY A 855 -20.60 37.55 16.47
CA GLY A 855 -21.50 38.62 16.91
C GLY A 855 -22.18 38.26 18.23
N SER A 856 -22.28 39.21 19.16
CA SER A 856 -22.67 39.06 20.57
C SER A 856 -24.09 38.52 20.82
N GLY A 857 -24.34 37.26 20.49
CA GLY A 857 -25.57 36.54 20.81
C GLY A 857 -25.35 35.01 20.86
N PRO A 858 -26.10 34.27 21.70
CA PRO A 858 -25.93 32.83 21.83
C PRO A 858 -26.28 32.11 20.52
N SER A 859 -25.37 31.27 20.07
CA SER A 859 -25.46 30.53 18.81
C SER A 859 -26.19 29.20 19.03
N HIS A 860 -27.51 29.19 18.85
CA HIS A 860 -28.32 27.98 19.01
C HIS A 860 -28.66 27.35 17.64
N ILE A 861 -28.17 26.14 17.40
CA ILE A 861 -28.37 25.32 16.18
C ILE A 861 -29.75 24.65 16.09
N ILE A 862 -30.78 25.15 16.79
CA ILE A 862 -32.15 24.61 16.63
C ILE A 862 -33.14 25.76 16.52
N ASN A 863 -33.42 26.15 15.28
CA ASN A 863 -34.68 26.78 14.90
C ASN A 863 -35.02 26.32 13.47
N ILE A 864 -35.51 25.08 13.33
CA ILE A 864 -36.41 24.75 12.23
C ILE A 864 -37.70 25.52 12.53
N GLY A 865 -37.78 26.72 11.96
CA GLY A 865 -39.04 27.41 11.81
C GLY A 865 -39.94 26.60 10.89
N ILE A 866 -40.93 25.93 11.47
CA ILE A 866 -42.25 25.94 10.84
C ILE A 866 -42.60 27.42 10.69
N SER A 867 -42.57 27.91 9.45
CA SER A 867 -42.75 29.32 9.12
C SER A 867 -44.07 29.87 9.67
N PHE A 868 -44.00 30.81 10.61
CA PHE A 868 -45.09 31.74 10.92
C PHE A 868 -45.16 32.75 9.77
N GLY A 869 -46.26 32.75 9.00
CA GLY A 869 -46.48 33.70 7.89
C GLY A 869 -47.16 33.15 6.64
N ALA A 870 -47.39 31.83 6.53
CA ALA A 870 -48.24 31.26 5.47
C ALA A 870 -49.72 31.19 5.92
N PRO A 871 -50.72 31.35 5.03
CA PRO A 871 -52.10 31.72 5.39
C PRO A 871 -52.95 30.65 6.12
N LYS A 872 -52.37 29.60 6.69
CA LYS A 872 -53.08 28.64 7.56
C LYS A 872 -52.16 28.09 8.65
N SER A 873 -52.17 28.71 9.83
CA SER A 873 -51.63 28.16 11.09
C SER A 873 -52.77 27.83 12.07
N ILE A 874 -52.82 26.59 12.54
CA ILE A 874 -53.58 26.14 13.73
C ILE A 874 -52.56 26.20 14.89
N SER A 875 -52.75 26.87 16.03
CA SER A 875 -53.94 27.46 16.65
C SER A 875 -53.52 28.55 17.64
N SER A 876 -54.24 29.69 17.61
CA SER A 876 -54.29 30.72 18.66
C SER A 876 -54.99 30.23 19.93
N TYR A 877 -54.83 31.02 21.01
CA TYR A 877 -55.28 30.90 22.42
C TYR A 877 -54.21 30.26 23.31
N ILE A 878 -53.61 30.96 24.27
CA ILE A 878 -54.28 31.66 25.37
C ILE A 878 -53.51 32.93 25.76
N ALA A 879 -54.19 34.06 25.67
CA ALA A 879 -53.93 35.25 26.48
C ALA A 879 -55.26 35.61 27.16
N ASN A 880 -55.48 35.12 28.38
CA ASN A 880 -56.25 35.80 29.44
C ASN A 880 -56.28 34.99 30.75
N ILE A 881 -56.33 35.74 31.84
CA ILE A 881 -56.38 35.32 33.25
C ILE A 881 -57.79 34.80 33.56
N GLY A 882 -57.90 33.62 34.18
CA GLY A 882 -59.18 32.94 34.45
C GLY A 882 -60.04 33.59 35.54
N ASP A 883 -61.37 33.57 35.37
CA ASP A 883 -62.39 34.13 36.26
C ASP A 883 -63.02 33.12 37.24
N GLY A 884 -62.44 31.92 37.32
CA GLY A 884 -62.56 31.02 38.48
C GLY A 884 -63.97 30.51 38.84
N THR A 885 -64.99 30.62 37.97
CA THR A 885 -66.36 30.33 38.41
C THR A 885 -67.25 29.44 37.54
N ASN A 886 -66.94 29.09 36.28
CA ASN A 886 -67.81 28.15 35.51
C ASN A 886 -67.11 27.37 34.39
N TRP A 887 -66.73 26.11 34.62
CA TRP A 887 -66.49 25.10 33.55
C TRP A 887 -67.03 23.71 33.94
N LEU A 888 -68.29 23.63 34.38
CA LEU A 888 -69.00 22.36 34.39
C LEU A 888 -69.52 22.05 32.98
N GLU A 889 -69.12 20.87 32.52
CA GLU A 889 -69.55 20.12 31.34
C GLU A 889 -68.96 20.53 29.98
N ARG A 890 -68.03 19.68 29.51
CA ARG A 890 -68.07 19.10 28.15
C ARG A 890 -67.17 17.87 28.06
N LEU A 891 -67.48 16.83 28.85
CA LEU A 891 -66.90 15.50 28.69
C LEU A 891 -68.02 14.46 28.92
N SER A 892 -68.69 14.08 27.83
CA SER A 892 -69.63 12.95 27.78
C SER A 892 -68.87 11.62 27.82
N ASN A 893 -69.61 10.53 28.07
CA ASN A 893 -69.17 9.22 28.57
C ASN A 893 -67.92 8.55 27.96
N ASN A 894 -67.31 9.05 26.88
CA ASN A 894 -66.15 8.41 26.27
C ASN A 894 -64.80 9.09 26.44
N LEU A 895 -64.69 10.29 27.02
CA LEU A 895 -63.37 10.89 27.24
C LEU A 895 -63.37 11.79 28.48
N LYS A 896 -62.83 11.32 29.61
CA LYS A 896 -62.40 12.18 30.73
C LYS A 896 -60.90 12.11 30.86
N GLU A 897 -60.19 13.05 30.26
CA GLU A 897 -58.74 13.19 30.43
C GLU A 897 -58.46 14.55 31.09
N PHE A 898 -58.02 14.53 32.35
CA PHE A 898 -57.48 15.70 33.02
C PHE A 898 -55.97 15.73 32.77
N LYS A 899 -55.49 16.65 31.92
CA LYS A 899 -54.05 16.77 31.59
C LYS A 899 -53.28 17.71 32.54
N THR A 900 -53.80 17.95 33.74
CA THR A 900 -53.14 18.77 34.77
C THR A 900 -52.97 17.95 36.06
N ASN A 901 -52.08 18.39 36.94
CA ASN A 901 -51.94 17.78 38.27
C ASN A 901 -53.26 17.90 39.04
N VAL A 902 -53.74 16.80 39.61
CA VAL A 902 -54.96 16.74 40.42
C VAL A 902 -54.57 16.49 41.88
N GLN A 903 -54.91 17.41 42.77
CA GLN A 903 -54.76 17.23 44.22
C GLN A 903 -56.09 16.68 44.78
N MET A 904 -56.02 15.62 45.58
CA MET A 904 -57.19 15.04 46.23
C MET A 904 -57.05 15.15 47.74
N ASP A 905 -58.00 15.84 48.37
CA ASP A 905 -57.94 16.16 49.80
C ASP A 905 -58.60 15.08 50.69
N ALA A 906 -59.04 13.95 50.11
CA ALA A 906 -59.62 12.79 50.80
C ALA A 906 -59.43 11.48 50.00
N ALA A 907 -59.86 10.34 50.57
CA ALA A 907 -59.73 9.01 49.95
C ALA A 907 -60.54 8.88 48.64
N LEU A 908 -59.90 8.36 47.58
CA LEU A 908 -60.51 8.11 46.27
C LEU A 908 -60.88 6.63 46.10
N THR A 909 -62.14 6.35 45.79
CA THR A 909 -62.62 5.00 45.45
C THR A 909 -62.99 4.95 43.96
N VAL A 910 -62.37 4.05 43.20
CA VAL A 910 -62.66 3.82 41.77
C VAL A 910 -63.24 2.42 41.60
N THR A 911 -64.46 2.32 41.08
CA THR A 911 -65.11 1.04 40.76
C THR A 911 -64.89 0.69 39.29
N GLY A 912 -63.88 -0.14 39.00
CA GLY A 912 -63.51 -0.56 37.64
C GLY A 912 -62.00 -0.79 37.46
N SER A 913 -61.54 -1.12 36.25
CA SER A 913 -60.10 -1.27 35.95
C SER A 913 -59.41 0.10 35.86
N VAL A 914 -58.24 0.22 36.50
CA VAL A 914 -57.40 1.44 36.49
C VAL A 914 -56.14 1.16 35.67
N GLN A 915 -55.88 1.95 34.62
CA GLN A 915 -54.60 1.94 33.89
C GLN A 915 -53.86 3.24 34.18
N ALA A 916 -52.75 3.16 34.90
CA ALA A 916 -51.87 4.28 35.18
C ALA A 916 -50.45 3.97 34.69
N SER A 917 -49.80 4.95 34.06
CA SER A 917 -48.45 4.79 33.52
C SER A 917 -47.37 4.74 34.60
N SER A 918 -47.64 5.32 35.79
CA SER A 918 -46.86 5.15 37.02
C SER A 918 -47.67 5.53 38.26
N PHE A 919 -47.31 5.01 39.44
CA PHE A 919 -47.79 5.47 40.75
C PHE A 919 -46.59 5.93 41.56
N VAL A 920 -46.57 7.20 42.00
CA VAL A 920 -45.48 7.78 42.79
C VAL A 920 -46.03 8.22 44.15
N SER A 921 -45.48 7.67 45.24
CA SER A 921 -45.72 8.12 46.62
C SER A 921 -44.47 8.81 47.13
N THR A 922 -44.59 10.06 47.58
CA THR A 922 -43.46 10.88 48.04
C THR A 922 -43.34 10.96 49.57
N GLY A 923 -44.08 10.12 50.31
CA GLY A 923 -43.98 10.02 51.77
C GLY A 923 -42.88 9.05 52.21
N THR A 924 -42.10 9.41 53.23
CA THR A 924 -41.04 8.54 53.79
C THR A 924 -41.65 7.43 54.65
N GLY A 925 -41.74 6.22 54.09
CA GLY A 925 -42.11 4.96 54.75
C GLY A 925 -42.35 3.83 53.73
N PRO A 926 -42.09 2.54 54.05
CA PRO A 926 -42.27 1.44 53.10
C PRO A 926 -43.76 1.28 52.70
N TRP A 927 -44.02 1.06 51.41
CA TRP A 927 -45.35 0.80 50.84
C TRP A 927 -46.09 -0.30 51.62
N SER A 928 -47.18 0.02 52.32
CA SER A 928 -48.09 -1.00 52.88
C SER A 928 -49.44 -0.96 52.16
N LEU A 929 -49.61 -1.83 51.17
CA LEU A 929 -50.94 -2.13 50.64
C LEU A 929 -51.65 -3.07 51.64
N GLN A 930 -52.36 -2.53 52.63
CA GLN A 930 -53.09 -3.33 53.62
C GLN A 930 -54.58 -3.35 53.29
N GLY A 931 -55.09 -4.53 52.95
CA GLY A 931 -56.51 -4.78 52.67
C GLY A 931 -56.75 -6.26 52.38
N GLY A 932 -57.97 -6.76 52.65
CA GLY A 932 -58.35 -8.13 52.31
C GLY A 932 -58.54 -8.27 50.81
N PHE A 933 -57.50 -8.71 50.09
CA PHE A 933 -57.60 -8.99 48.66
C PHE A 933 -58.24 -10.37 48.44
N GLY A 934 -59.18 -10.47 47.49
CA GLY A 934 -59.77 -11.74 47.10
C GLY A 934 -58.74 -12.65 46.40
N THR A 935 -58.89 -13.96 46.58
CA THR A 935 -58.00 -14.98 45.99
C THR A 935 -58.08 -14.95 44.46
N LEU A 936 -56.97 -14.68 43.77
CA LEU A 936 -56.91 -14.78 42.30
C LEU A 936 -57.20 -16.22 41.85
N SER A 937 -58.03 -16.37 40.81
CA SER A 937 -58.31 -17.64 40.12
C SER A 937 -57.54 -17.73 38.80
N VAL A 938 -57.36 -18.94 38.27
CA VAL A 938 -56.77 -19.17 36.94
C VAL A 938 -57.52 -18.38 35.85
N ALA A 939 -56.78 -17.76 34.94
CA ALA A 939 -57.29 -17.01 33.81
C ALA A 939 -57.97 -17.94 32.80
N PRO A 940 -59.13 -17.57 32.23
CA PRO A 940 -59.75 -18.33 31.15
C PRO A 940 -58.85 -18.41 29.90
N SER A 941 -59.12 -19.37 29.01
CA SER A 941 -58.41 -19.47 27.74
C SER A 941 -58.54 -18.18 26.91
N GLY A 942 -57.43 -17.72 26.37
CA GLY A 942 -57.28 -16.47 25.60
C GLY A 942 -57.08 -15.20 26.44
N GLN A 943 -57.02 -15.28 27.77
CA GLN A 943 -56.91 -14.10 28.66
C GLN A 943 -55.74 -14.22 29.64
N SER A 944 -55.25 -13.08 30.15
CA SER A 944 -54.26 -13.02 31.22
C SER A 944 -54.80 -12.25 32.42
N LEU A 945 -54.57 -12.79 33.62
CA LEU A 945 -54.95 -12.17 34.89
C LEU A 945 -53.71 -11.94 35.77
N ILE A 946 -53.67 -10.81 36.50
CA ILE A 946 -52.65 -10.48 37.50
C ILE A 946 -53.33 -10.02 38.80
N GLY A 947 -52.87 -10.51 39.94
CA GLY A 947 -53.48 -10.23 41.24
C GLY A 947 -52.83 -11.02 42.38
N PHE A 948 -53.35 -10.95 43.60
CA PHE A 948 -52.77 -11.65 44.75
C PHE A 948 -53.42 -13.02 44.96
N GLY A 949 -52.60 -14.06 45.10
CA GLY A 949 -53.04 -15.42 45.40
C GLY A 949 -53.48 -15.60 46.85
N GLY A 950 -54.02 -16.77 47.20
CA GLY A 950 -54.50 -17.07 48.55
C GLY A 950 -53.43 -17.05 49.64
N ASN A 951 -52.15 -16.99 49.23
CA ASN A 951 -50.98 -16.82 50.08
C ASN A 951 -50.56 -15.34 50.25
N GLY A 952 -51.34 -14.38 49.72
CA GLY A 952 -51.07 -12.94 49.81
C GLY A 952 -49.95 -12.44 48.89
N LYS A 953 -49.45 -13.27 47.97
CA LYS A 953 -48.35 -12.93 47.06
C LYS A 953 -48.87 -12.58 45.68
N LEU A 954 -48.15 -11.73 44.94
CA LEU A 954 -48.53 -11.30 43.60
C LEU A 954 -48.31 -12.46 42.61
N GLN A 955 -49.34 -12.82 41.86
CA GLN A 955 -49.38 -13.95 40.93
C GLN A 955 -49.99 -13.52 39.59
N VAL A 956 -49.66 -14.28 38.54
CA VAL A 956 -50.22 -14.17 37.20
C VAL A 956 -50.73 -15.54 36.73
N SER A 957 -51.70 -15.53 35.82
CA SER A 957 -52.15 -16.72 35.10
C SER A 957 -52.56 -16.30 33.70
N GLU A 958 -52.19 -17.10 32.70
CA GLU A 958 -52.48 -16.79 31.30
C GLU A 958 -53.04 -18.01 30.58
N ASN A 959 -54.04 -17.78 29.72
CA ASN A 959 -54.64 -18.73 28.78
C ASN A 959 -55.00 -20.09 29.40
N GLY A 960 -55.68 -20.11 30.55
CA GLY A 960 -56.05 -21.35 31.24
C GLY A 960 -54.93 -21.97 32.09
N GLY A 961 -53.72 -21.40 32.07
CA GLY A 961 -52.56 -21.90 32.80
C GLY A 961 -52.66 -21.66 34.30
N THR A 962 -52.07 -22.54 35.12
CA THR A 962 -52.13 -22.42 36.59
C THR A 962 -51.53 -21.10 37.09
N LEU A 963 -51.96 -20.64 38.27
CA LEU A 963 -51.44 -19.42 38.90
C LEU A 963 -49.95 -19.56 39.22
N LEU A 964 -49.15 -18.60 38.77
CA LEU A 964 -47.70 -18.53 38.92
C LEU A 964 -47.31 -17.28 39.71
N GLU A 965 -46.44 -17.41 40.70
CA GLU A 965 -45.94 -16.26 41.49
C GLU A 965 -45.03 -15.39 40.63
N VAL A 966 -45.30 -14.07 40.61
CA VAL A 966 -44.45 -13.10 39.91
C VAL A 966 -43.19 -12.90 40.75
N ALA A 967 -42.03 -13.15 40.13
CA ALA A 967 -40.74 -13.08 40.82
C ALA A 967 -40.50 -11.68 41.40
N LYS A 968 -40.19 -11.62 42.71
CA LYS A 968 -39.92 -10.36 43.41
C LYS A 968 -38.42 -10.12 43.51
N LEU A 969 -38.06 -8.85 43.40
CA LEU A 969 -36.75 -8.34 43.79
C LEU A 969 -36.54 -8.59 45.28
N ASP A 970 -35.45 -9.24 45.69
CA ASP A 970 -35.06 -9.19 47.10
C ASP A 970 -34.55 -7.78 47.47
N THR A 971 -34.31 -7.54 48.77
CA THR A 971 -33.90 -6.22 49.30
C THR A 971 -32.62 -5.65 48.71
N ASN A 972 -31.89 -6.43 47.89
CA ASN A 972 -30.67 -6.01 47.22
C ASN A 972 -30.88 -5.74 45.71
N GLY A 973 -32.12 -5.83 45.21
CA GLY A 973 -32.43 -5.42 43.84
C GLY A 973 -32.32 -6.52 42.79
N ASN A 974 -32.29 -7.81 43.16
CA ASN A 974 -32.18 -8.91 42.19
C ASN A 974 -33.48 -9.74 42.06
N ILE A 975 -33.93 -10.02 40.82
CA ILE A 975 -34.88 -11.11 40.52
C ILE A 975 -34.10 -12.43 40.66
N ALA A 976 -34.71 -13.50 41.18
CA ALA A 976 -34.03 -14.77 41.50
C ALA A 976 -33.24 -15.46 40.36
N THR A 977 -33.28 -14.96 39.12
CA THR A 977 -32.41 -15.39 38.00
C THR A 977 -31.27 -14.41 37.66
N ALA A 978 -31.27 -13.19 38.19
CA ALA A 978 -30.24 -12.17 37.94
C ALA A 978 -28.98 -12.32 38.83
N VAL A 979 -29.04 -13.11 39.91
CA VAL A 979 -27.86 -13.43 40.73
C VAL A 979 -26.89 -14.36 39.99
N ALA A 980 -27.33 -15.05 38.92
CA ALA A 980 -26.45 -15.89 38.12
C ALA A 980 -25.70 -15.12 37.00
N LEU A 981 -26.22 -13.97 36.53
CA LEU A 981 -25.50 -13.09 35.59
C LEU A 981 -24.48 -12.17 36.26
N ALA A 982 -24.52 -12.05 37.59
CA ALA A 982 -23.56 -11.26 38.36
C ALA A 982 -22.28 -12.03 38.73
N GLN A 983 -22.22 -13.34 38.49
CA GLN A 983 -20.98 -14.11 38.51
C GLN A 983 -20.41 -14.21 37.09
N THR A 984 -19.08 -14.17 36.94
CA THR A 984 -18.44 -14.41 35.64
C THR A 984 -18.93 -15.74 35.10
N PRO A 985 -19.68 -15.78 33.98
CA PRO A 985 -20.29 -17.02 33.53
C PRO A 985 -19.21 -18.05 33.26
N THR A 986 -19.40 -19.27 33.76
CA THR A 986 -18.43 -20.35 33.58
C THR A 986 -18.33 -20.66 32.09
N GLN A 987 -17.21 -20.25 31.50
CA GLN A 987 -16.87 -20.53 30.11
C GLN A 987 -16.39 -21.97 30.00
N CYS A 988 -16.60 -22.58 28.84
CA CYS A 988 -16.16 -23.94 28.59
C CYS A 988 -14.63 -24.01 28.64
N THR A 989 -14.12 -24.68 29.67
CA THR A 989 -12.68 -24.82 29.89
C THR A 989 -12.24 -26.13 29.24
N GLY A 990 -11.65 -26.04 28.04
CA GLY A 990 -11.28 -27.22 27.24
C GLY A 990 -12.46 -27.91 26.54
N SER A 991 -13.54 -27.19 26.25
CA SER A 991 -14.73 -27.67 25.52
C SER A 991 -15.37 -26.50 24.76
N PHE A 992 -16.33 -26.73 23.87
CA PHE A 992 -17.06 -25.65 23.19
C PHE A 992 -18.51 -25.49 23.69
N ALA A 993 -19.03 -24.27 23.55
CA ALA A 993 -20.39 -23.92 23.97
C ALA A 993 -21.41 -24.32 22.90
N THR A 994 -22.35 -25.19 23.22
CA THR A 994 -23.45 -25.60 22.31
C THR A 994 -24.71 -24.73 22.47
N GLY A 995 -24.72 -23.84 23.47
CA GLY A 995 -25.79 -22.91 23.77
C GLY A 995 -25.52 -22.19 25.10
N ILE A 996 -26.43 -21.33 25.55
CA ILE A 996 -26.32 -20.61 26.83
C ILE A 996 -27.52 -20.95 27.71
N GLN A 997 -27.26 -21.35 28.96
CA GLN A 997 -28.29 -21.58 29.96
C GLN A 997 -28.89 -20.25 30.44
N ALA A 998 -30.10 -20.28 30.98
CA ALA A 998 -30.75 -19.09 31.54
C ALA A 998 -29.98 -18.44 32.71
N ASN A 999 -28.98 -19.14 33.28
CA ASN A 999 -28.08 -18.64 34.33
C ASN A 999 -26.81 -17.95 33.76
N GLY A 1000 -26.68 -17.82 32.44
CA GLY A 1000 -25.55 -17.16 31.77
C GLY A 1000 -24.35 -18.08 31.46
N ASN A 1001 -24.27 -19.28 32.04
CA ASN A 1001 -23.19 -20.21 31.78
C ASN A 1001 -23.31 -20.86 30.39
N ALA A 1002 -22.17 -21.13 29.76
CA ALA A 1002 -22.12 -21.87 28.52
C ALA A 1002 -22.54 -23.34 28.76
N ASN A 1003 -23.40 -23.89 27.90
CA ASN A 1003 -23.63 -25.33 27.84
C ASN A 1003 -22.39 -25.98 27.21
N CYS A 1004 -21.54 -26.56 28.04
CA CYS A 1004 -20.28 -27.13 27.60
C CYS A 1004 -20.44 -28.60 27.25
N SER A 1005 -20.13 -28.93 26.00
CA SER A 1005 -20.04 -30.30 25.52
C SER A 1005 -18.60 -30.57 25.13
N THR A 1006 -18.01 -31.66 25.61
CA THR A 1006 -16.81 -32.25 25.02
C THR A 1006 -17.24 -32.99 23.76
N ALA A 1007 -17.37 -32.30 22.64
CA ALA A 1007 -17.22 -33.00 21.39
C ALA A 1007 -15.82 -32.67 20.88
N ASP A 1008 -15.01 -33.68 20.62
CA ASP A 1008 -13.91 -33.49 19.68
C ASP A 1008 -14.47 -33.21 18.28
N GLN A 1009 -15.75 -33.54 18.03
CA GLN A 1009 -16.38 -33.65 16.72
C GLN A 1009 -17.48 -32.60 16.46
N ILE A 1010 -17.33 -31.81 15.39
CA ILE A 1010 -18.39 -31.04 14.73
C ILE A 1010 -19.07 -31.99 13.72
N GLN A 1011 -20.32 -32.37 14.00
CA GLN A 1011 -21.16 -33.15 13.09
C GLN A 1011 -22.15 -32.20 12.40
N LEU A 1012 -21.97 -31.96 11.11
CA LEU A 1012 -22.90 -31.14 10.32
C LEU A 1012 -24.15 -31.98 9.98
N ALA A 1013 -25.34 -31.42 10.20
CA ALA A 1013 -26.59 -32.11 9.92
C ALA A 1013 -26.95 -32.02 8.42
N GLU A 1014 -26.94 -33.16 7.71
CA GLU A 1014 -27.61 -33.30 6.41
C GLU A 1014 -28.89 -34.13 6.54
N THR A 1015 -29.86 -33.90 5.64
CA THR A 1015 -31.24 -34.35 5.80
C THR A 1015 -31.44 -35.87 5.71
N THR A 1016 -30.45 -36.68 5.31
CA THR A 1016 -30.50 -38.17 5.38
C THR A 1016 -29.10 -38.80 5.25
N ALA A 1017 -28.66 -39.64 6.20
CA ALA A 1017 -27.37 -40.34 6.12
C ALA A 1017 -27.39 -41.48 5.06
N PRO A 1018 -26.31 -41.68 4.26
CA PRO A 1018 -26.20 -42.81 3.35
C PRO A 1018 -26.29 -44.16 4.10
N THR A 1019 -27.13 -45.07 3.62
CA THR A 1019 -27.35 -46.37 4.25
C THR A 1019 -26.06 -47.20 4.30
N GLY A 1020 -25.57 -47.50 5.50
CA GLY A 1020 -24.49 -48.49 5.72
C GLY A 1020 -23.16 -47.95 6.24
N ILE A 1021 -23.01 -46.65 6.52
CA ILE A 1021 -21.76 -46.08 7.07
C ILE A 1021 -22.03 -45.41 8.43
N PRO A 1022 -21.61 -46.02 9.56
CA PRO A 1022 -21.66 -45.37 10.86
C PRO A 1022 -20.73 -44.14 10.87
N ASN A 1023 -21.16 -43.04 11.48
CA ASN A 1023 -20.33 -41.85 11.77
C ASN A 1023 -19.82 -41.05 10.54
N TYR A 1024 -20.53 -41.08 9.42
CA TYR A 1024 -20.24 -40.26 8.23
C TYR A 1024 -20.45 -38.75 8.50
N GLY A 1025 -19.60 -37.89 7.92
CA GLY A 1025 -19.75 -36.42 7.99
C GLY A 1025 -19.27 -35.76 9.29
N ILE A 1026 -18.47 -36.48 10.08
CA ILE A 1026 -17.91 -36.01 11.33
C ILE A 1026 -16.54 -35.34 11.07
N PHE A 1027 -16.38 -34.08 11.48
CA PHE A 1027 -15.13 -33.31 11.43
C PHE A 1027 -14.59 -33.06 12.85
N TRP A 1028 -13.30 -33.31 13.13
CA TRP A 1028 -12.70 -33.02 14.44
C TRP A 1028 -11.25 -32.62 14.34
N PHE A 1029 -10.72 -32.00 15.41
CA PHE A 1029 -9.28 -31.89 15.60
C PHE A 1029 -8.82 -33.02 16.50
N ASP A 1030 -7.89 -33.85 16.02
CA ASP A 1030 -7.34 -34.94 16.82
C ASP A 1030 -6.35 -34.37 17.83
N ALA A 1031 -6.62 -34.58 19.12
CA ALA A 1031 -5.86 -34.00 20.24
C ALA A 1031 -4.39 -34.44 20.28
N THR A 1032 -4.01 -35.53 19.60
CA THR A 1032 -2.63 -36.02 19.58
C THR A 1032 -1.78 -35.27 18.55
N CYS A 1033 -2.36 -34.94 17.40
CA CYS A 1033 -1.65 -34.24 16.31
C CYS A 1033 -2.03 -32.75 16.17
N HIS A 1034 -3.07 -32.28 16.85
CA HIS A 1034 -3.73 -30.98 16.63
C HIS A 1034 -4.13 -30.74 15.17
N CYS A 1035 -4.50 -31.79 14.45
CA CYS A 1035 -4.78 -31.77 13.02
C CYS A 1035 -6.26 -32.07 12.74
N PRO A 1036 -6.90 -31.39 11.77
CA PRO A 1036 -8.28 -31.65 11.42
C PRO A 1036 -8.42 -33.02 10.74
N LYS A 1037 -9.46 -33.78 11.08
CA LYS A 1037 -9.81 -35.09 10.55
C LYS A 1037 -11.27 -35.14 10.14
N VAL A 1038 -11.59 -35.97 9.15
CA VAL A 1038 -12.94 -36.27 8.67
C VAL A 1038 -13.12 -37.78 8.51
N ILE A 1039 -14.32 -38.31 8.70
CA ILE A 1039 -14.67 -39.68 8.31
C ILE A 1039 -15.31 -39.63 6.91
N ASP A 1040 -14.57 -40.09 5.90
CA ASP A 1040 -14.95 -39.96 4.48
C ASP A 1040 -15.53 -41.24 3.86
N ASN A 1041 -15.19 -42.44 4.34
CA ASN A 1041 -15.81 -43.69 3.88
C ASN A 1041 -15.48 -44.85 4.83
N ASN A 1042 -16.43 -45.77 5.08
CA ASN A 1042 -16.26 -46.95 5.96
C ASN A 1042 -15.82 -46.68 7.43
N GLY A 1043 -16.03 -45.46 7.96
CA GLY A 1043 -15.71 -45.15 9.37
C GLY A 1043 -14.23 -44.87 9.65
N GLN A 1044 -13.37 -44.79 8.63
CA GLN A 1044 -11.96 -44.44 8.84
C GLN A 1044 -11.75 -42.93 8.96
N ALA A 1045 -11.04 -42.54 10.01
CA ALA A 1045 -10.60 -41.17 10.26
C ALA A 1045 -9.48 -40.78 9.29
N VAL A 1046 -9.78 -39.93 8.31
CA VAL A 1046 -8.82 -39.36 7.36
C VAL A 1046 -8.42 -37.97 7.83
N GLN A 1047 -7.14 -37.68 7.97
CA GLN A 1047 -6.66 -36.34 8.26
C GLN A 1047 -6.96 -35.42 7.06
N LEU A 1048 -7.74 -34.36 7.29
CA LEU A 1048 -7.84 -33.26 6.35
C LEU A 1048 -6.49 -32.55 6.34
N GLY A 1049 -5.73 -32.73 5.26
CA GLY A 1049 -4.44 -32.08 5.06
C GLY A 1049 -4.59 -30.57 4.87
N LEU A 1050 -4.96 -29.82 5.91
CA LEU A 1050 -5.09 -28.37 5.86
C LEU A 1050 -3.76 -27.64 6.09
N THR A 1051 -2.65 -28.34 6.28
CA THR A 1051 -1.37 -27.69 6.56
C THR A 1051 -0.92 -26.78 5.41
N ASN A 1052 -1.43 -26.97 4.19
CA ASN A 1052 -1.02 -26.22 2.99
C ASN A 1052 -2.13 -26.02 1.92
N VAL A 1053 -3.40 -26.26 2.24
CA VAL A 1053 -4.49 -26.19 1.23
C VAL A 1053 -5.27 -24.86 1.27
N PHE A 1054 -4.95 -23.97 2.21
CA PHE A 1054 -5.53 -22.62 2.28
C PHE A 1054 -4.55 -21.58 2.83
N ASN A 1055 -3.27 -21.64 2.46
CA ASN A 1055 -2.40 -20.51 2.79
C ASN A 1055 -2.76 -19.35 1.87
N GLN A 1056 -3.40 -18.32 2.42
CA GLN A 1056 -3.44 -17.02 1.77
C GLN A 1056 -2.00 -16.57 1.61
N ASP A 1057 -1.63 -16.23 0.38
CA ASP A 1057 -0.32 -15.72 -0.03
C ASP A 1057 0.47 -15.12 1.14
N SER A 1058 1.46 -15.90 1.60
CA SER A 1058 2.26 -15.57 2.78
C SER A 1058 3.20 -14.37 2.56
N ASN A 1059 3.33 -13.87 1.32
CA ASN A 1059 4.10 -12.68 0.97
C ASN A 1059 3.23 -11.44 0.66
N GLY A 1060 1.90 -11.58 0.64
CA GLY A 1060 0.94 -10.46 0.58
C GLY A 1060 0.82 -9.75 -0.77
N THR A 1061 1.25 -10.35 -1.88
CA THR A 1061 1.19 -9.74 -3.22
C THR A 1061 -0.08 -10.04 -4.02
N ASN A 1062 -0.87 -11.09 -3.71
CA ASN A 1062 -2.18 -11.33 -4.33
C ASN A 1062 -3.11 -12.31 -3.55
N PRO A 1063 -4.07 -11.82 -2.71
CA PRO A 1063 -4.76 -12.67 -1.73
C PRO A 1063 -6.04 -13.39 -2.20
N ALA A 1064 -6.43 -13.31 -3.48
CA ALA A 1064 -7.75 -13.81 -3.91
C ALA A 1064 -7.77 -15.17 -4.65
N ASN A 1065 -6.66 -15.66 -5.22
CA ASN A 1065 -6.72 -16.80 -6.17
C ASN A 1065 -5.51 -17.77 -6.17
N THR A 1066 -4.66 -17.79 -5.13
CA THR A 1066 -3.43 -18.60 -5.11
C THR A 1066 -3.47 -19.68 -4.02
N LEU A 1067 -3.17 -20.93 -4.38
CA LEU A 1067 -3.07 -22.09 -3.49
C LEU A 1067 -1.61 -22.53 -3.39
N GLU A 1068 -0.99 -22.44 -2.20
CA GLU A 1068 0.45 -22.68 -2.01
C GLU A 1068 0.77 -23.62 -0.84
N ASP A 1069 1.80 -24.46 -1.02
CA ASP A 1069 2.41 -25.30 0.03
C ASP A 1069 3.79 -24.75 0.42
N VAL A 1070 3.96 -24.28 1.67
CA VAL A 1070 5.18 -23.59 2.15
C VAL A 1070 5.67 -24.16 3.49
N ASN A 1071 6.87 -24.73 3.51
CA ASN A 1071 7.58 -25.21 4.70
C ASN A 1071 9.05 -24.79 4.61
N GLY A 1072 9.48 -23.86 5.46
CA GLY A 1072 10.75 -23.10 5.32
C GLY A 1072 12.07 -23.90 5.42
N THR A 1073 12.04 -25.22 5.64
CA THR A 1073 13.26 -26.03 5.80
C THR A 1073 13.23 -27.40 5.13
N ASN A 1074 12.06 -27.92 4.76
CA ASN A 1074 11.93 -29.30 4.23
C ASN A 1074 11.33 -29.28 2.82
N PRO A 1075 11.84 -30.11 1.88
CA PRO A 1075 11.23 -30.31 0.57
C PRO A 1075 9.76 -30.71 0.66
N GLN A 1076 8.87 -29.98 -0.02
CA GLN A 1076 7.44 -30.31 -0.06
C GLN A 1076 7.06 -31.10 -1.31
N ALA A 1077 5.98 -31.87 -1.20
CA ALA A 1077 5.50 -32.73 -2.28
C ALA A 1077 3.97 -32.83 -2.26
N PHE A 1078 3.34 -32.59 -3.40
CA PHE A 1078 1.96 -32.93 -3.67
C PHE A 1078 1.90 -34.29 -4.41
N ARG A 1079 1.20 -35.28 -3.86
CA ARG A 1079 1.14 -36.65 -4.38
C ARG A 1079 -0.31 -37.09 -4.58
N VAL A 1080 -0.60 -37.67 -5.73
CA VAL A 1080 -1.90 -38.24 -6.10
C VAL A 1080 -1.69 -39.72 -6.43
N TYR A 1081 -2.22 -40.60 -5.60
CA TYR A 1081 -2.07 -42.05 -5.76
C TYR A 1081 -3.11 -42.58 -6.76
N GLY A 1082 -2.64 -43.38 -7.72
CA GLY A 1082 -3.50 -44.18 -8.58
C GLY A 1082 -3.97 -45.44 -7.84
N THR A 1083 -3.03 -46.13 -7.19
CA THR A 1083 -3.30 -47.18 -6.21
C THR A 1083 -2.40 -47.00 -5.00
N TRP A 1084 -2.92 -47.30 -3.83
CA TRP A 1084 -2.17 -47.28 -2.58
C TRP A 1084 -2.68 -48.41 -1.69
N SER A 1085 -1.79 -49.35 -1.37
CA SER A 1085 -2.06 -50.40 -0.39
C SER A 1085 -1.40 -50.06 0.93
N ASP A 1086 -0.12 -49.65 0.89
CA ASP A 1086 0.64 -49.20 2.04
C ASP A 1086 1.84 -48.32 1.61
N ALA A 1087 2.73 -47.99 2.55
CA ALA A 1087 3.90 -47.15 2.28
C ALA A 1087 4.97 -47.81 1.37
N THR A 1088 4.89 -49.12 1.17
CA THR A 1088 5.80 -49.93 0.36
C THR A 1088 5.19 -50.41 -0.95
N ASP A 1089 3.87 -50.39 -1.09
CA ASP A 1089 3.14 -50.79 -2.30
C ASP A 1089 2.13 -49.74 -2.78
N TRP A 1090 2.50 -49.04 -3.86
CA TRP A 1090 1.75 -47.91 -4.39
C TRP A 1090 2.16 -47.53 -5.82
N GLU A 1091 1.28 -46.84 -6.53
CA GLU A 1091 1.60 -46.08 -7.75
C GLU A 1091 1.00 -44.68 -7.67
N ARG A 1092 1.74 -43.63 -8.06
CA ARG A 1092 1.31 -42.23 -7.88
C ARG A 1092 1.94 -41.29 -8.89
N THR A 1093 1.29 -40.14 -9.09
CA THR A 1093 1.89 -38.97 -9.73
C THR A 1093 2.06 -37.84 -8.71
N GLY A 1094 2.98 -36.91 -8.93
CA GLY A 1094 3.15 -35.80 -7.98
C GLY A 1094 4.03 -34.66 -8.46
N LEU A 1095 3.89 -33.51 -7.81
CA LEU A 1095 4.75 -32.34 -7.93
C LEU A 1095 5.61 -32.26 -6.67
N SER A 1096 6.94 -32.26 -6.78
CA SER A 1096 7.82 -32.20 -5.61
C SER A 1096 9.17 -31.60 -5.91
N TRP A 1097 9.93 -31.25 -4.87
CA TRP A 1097 11.37 -31.02 -4.98
C TRP A 1097 12.13 -32.36 -4.92
N ASP A 1098 12.98 -32.61 -5.92
CA ASP A 1098 13.98 -33.68 -5.91
C ASP A 1098 15.28 -33.13 -5.33
N GLN A 1099 15.65 -33.63 -4.15
CA GLN A 1099 16.82 -33.17 -3.43
C GLN A 1099 18.13 -33.70 -4.02
N ALA A 1100 18.12 -34.83 -4.71
CA ALA A 1100 19.33 -35.42 -5.27
C ALA A 1100 19.87 -34.57 -6.42
N ASP A 1101 18.99 -34.20 -7.35
CA ASP A 1101 19.36 -33.44 -8.54
C ASP A 1101 19.06 -31.93 -8.42
N SER A 1102 18.40 -31.51 -7.33
CA SER A 1102 18.04 -30.13 -7.04
C SER A 1102 17.09 -29.51 -8.09
N TYR A 1103 16.02 -30.23 -8.43
CA TYR A 1103 14.99 -29.77 -9.36
C TYR A 1103 13.58 -29.88 -8.76
N PHE A 1104 12.68 -28.97 -9.14
CA PHE A 1104 11.24 -29.23 -9.02
C PHE A 1104 10.81 -30.18 -10.14
N VAL A 1105 10.16 -31.27 -9.80
CA VAL A 1105 9.81 -32.36 -10.70
C VAL A 1105 8.31 -32.61 -10.74
N PHE A 1106 7.79 -32.90 -11.94
CA PHE A 1106 6.54 -33.63 -12.11
C PHE A 1106 6.87 -35.10 -12.34
N LYS A 1107 6.53 -35.95 -11.37
CA LYS A 1107 7.02 -37.33 -11.31
C LYS A 1107 5.89 -38.34 -11.32
N ASN A 1108 6.14 -39.47 -11.95
CA ASN A 1108 5.30 -40.66 -11.88
C ASN A 1108 6.14 -41.78 -11.26
N GLU A 1109 5.67 -42.31 -10.15
CA GLU A 1109 6.46 -43.16 -9.26
C GLU A 1109 5.63 -44.40 -8.88
N ASN A 1110 6.32 -45.51 -8.65
CA ASN A 1110 5.71 -46.73 -8.13
C ASN A 1110 6.65 -47.46 -7.17
N ALA A 1111 6.08 -48.24 -6.26
CA ALA A 1111 6.79 -49.13 -5.34
C ALA A 1111 5.99 -50.42 -5.12
N GLY A 1112 6.66 -51.50 -4.74
CA GLY A 1112 6.00 -52.78 -4.47
C GLY A 1112 5.43 -53.44 -5.73
N THR A 1113 4.12 -53.71 -5.73
CA THR A 1113 3.37 -54.27 -6.86
C THR A 1113 2.76 -53.20 -7.77
N GLY A 1114 2.84 -51.91 -7.38
CA GLY A 1114 2.42 -50.77 -8.20
C GLY A 1114 3.14 -50.73 -9.55
N SER A 1115 2.42 -50.30 -10.60
CA SER A 1115 2.95 -50.23 -11.96
C SER A 1115 3.42 -48.84 -12.31
N GLN A 1116 4.55 -48.72 -13.01
CA GLN A 1116 4.94 -47.45 -13.61
C GLN A 1116 3.90 -47.04 -14.65
N ARG A 1117 3.36 -45.83 -14.52
CA ARG A 1117 2.40 -45.25 -15.48
C ARG A 1117 3.07 -44.17 -16.32
N GLY A 1118 2.49 -43.89 -17.48
CA GLY A 1118 2.84 -42.71 -18.27
C GLY A 1118 2.20 -41.43 -17.71
N ILE A 1119 2.65 -40.28 -18.18
CA ILE A 1119 2.08 -38.96 -17.90
C ILE A 1119 1.33 -38.51 -19.16
N GLY A 1120 0.00 -38.39 -19.08
CA GLY A 1120 -0.83 -37.95 -20.20
C GLY A 1120 -1.26 -36.48 -20.11
N PHE A 1121 -1.16 -35.77 -21.23
CA PHE A 1121 -1.74 -34.44 -21.42
C PHE A 1121 -3.15 -34.57 -22.00
N TRP A 1122 -4.15 -34.46 -21.12
CA TRP A 1122 -5.57 -34.64 -21.43
C TRP A 1122 -6.20 -33.33 -21.91
N ILE A 1123 -6.76 -33.31 -23.13
CA ILE A 1123 -7.42 -32.13 -23.70
C ILE A 1123 -8.81 -32.52 -24.20
N GLY A 1124 -9.84 -31.94 -23.59
CA GLY A 1124 -11.24 -32.33 -23.80
C GLY A 1124 -11.54 -33.68 -23.17
N SER A 1125 -11.89 -34.68 -23.97
CA SER A 1125 -12.29 -36.01 -23.49
C SER A 1125 -11.28 -37.14 -23.76
N ASN A 1126 -10.07 -36.84 -24.23
CA ASN A 1126 -9.02 -37.84 -24.50
C ASN A 1126 -7.61 -37.29 -24.22
N ILE A 1127 -6.65 -38.18 -23.98
CA ILE A 1127 -5.21 -37.86 -23.95
C ILE A 1127 -4.75 -37.54 -25.37
N ARG A 1128 -4.00 -36.44 -25.55
CA ARG A 1128 -3.49 -36.02 -26.87
C ARG A 1128 -1.98 -36.24 -27.00
N TRP A 1129 -1.22 -35.97 -25.95
CA TRP A 1129 0.21 -36.29 -25.87
C TRP A 1129 0.49 -37.00 -24.56
N ALA A 1130 1.55 -37.80 -24.49
CA ALA A 1130 1.97 -38.44 -23.26
C ALA A 1130 3.48 -38.64 -23.23
N ILE A 1131 4.05 -38.68 -22.02
CA ILE A 1131 5.33 -39.35 -21.76
C ILE A 1131 4.95 -40.76 -21.33
N ASP A 1132 5.31 -41.78 -22.10
CA ASP A 1132 4.95 -43.17 -21.77
C ASP A 1132 5.90 -43.80 -20.72
N THR A 1133 5.67 -45.06 -20.40
CA THR A 1133 6.46 -45.80 -19.40
C THR A 1133 7.90 -46.04 -19.84
N ALA A 1134 8.22 -45.89 -21.12
CA ALA A 1134 9.59 -45.93 -21.64
C ALA A 1134 10.25 -44.53 -21.64
N SER A 1135 9.66 -43.56 -20.93
CA SER A 1135 10.11 -42.16 -20.88
C SER A 1135 10.11 -41.46 -22.24
N THR A 1136 9.26 -41.91 -23.17
CA THR A 1136 9.17 -41.34 -24.52
C THR A 1136 8.01 -40.35 -24.61
N LEU A 1137 8.31 -39.07 -24.93
CA LEU A 1137 7.29 -38.07 -25.26
C LEU A 1137 6.73 -38.33 -26.67
N LYS A 1138 5.44 -38.61 -26.76
CA LYS A 1138 4.75 -38.97 -28.02
C LYS A 1138 3.31 -38.46 -28.08
N PRO A 1139 2.73 -38.28 -29.29
CA PRO A 1139 1.28 -38.14 -29.41
C PRO A 1139 0.59 -39.47 -29.01
N PHE A 1140 -0.60 -39.38 -28.42
CA PHE A 1140 -1.32 -40.56 -27.93
C PHE A 1140 -1.90 -41.42 -29.07
N ASN A 1141 -2.23 -40.76 -30.18
CA ASN A 1141 -2.53 -41.41 -31.45
C ASN A 1141 -1.49 -40.98 -32.47
N ASP A 1142 -0.97 -41.95 -33.21
CA ASP A 1142 0.04 -41.68 -34.24
C ASP A 1142 -0.48 -40.68 -35.28
N ASN A 1143 0.39 -39.75 -35.67
CA ASN A 1143 0.16 -38.67 -36.64
C ASN A 1143 -1.15 -37.86 -36.45
N SER A 1144 -1.72 -37.85 -35.24
CA SER A 1144 -3.04 -37.24 -34.99
C SER A 1144 -2.95 -35.87 -34.32
N TYR A 1145 -1.84 -35.58 -33.62
CA TYR A 1145 -1.69 -34.37 -32.83
C TYR A 1145 -0.31 -33.74 -33.02
N ASN A 1146 -0.29 -32.49 -33.51
CA ASN A 1146 0.93 -31.74 -33.75
C ASN A 1146 1.43 -31.03 -32.50
N VAL A 1147 2.73 -31.04 -32.26
CA VAL A 1147 3.33 -30.03 -31.38
C VAL A 1147 3.34 -28.73 -32.18
N GLY A 1148 2.44 -27.79 -31.83
CA GLY A 1148 2.25 -26.50 -32.50
C GLY A 1148 1.26 -26.50 -33.68
N SER A 1149 1.08 -25.35 -34.32
CA SER A 1149 0.14 -25.12 -35.43
C SER A 1149 0.75 -24.21 -36.52
N PRO A 1150 0.14 -24.04 -37.70
CA PRO A 1150 0.65 -23.10 -38.71
C PRO A 1150 0.75 -21.64 -38.25
N THR A 1151 -0.09 -21.22 -37.29
CA THR A 1151 -0.08 -19.87 -36.70
C THR A 1151 0.81 -19.75 -35.46
N LEU A 1152 1.03 -20.86 -34.74
CA LEU A 1152 1.89 -20.96 -33.57
C LEU A 1152 2.78 -22.21 -33.69
N ARG A 1153 3.68 -22.21 -34.69
CA ARG A 1153 4.60 -23.32 -34.93
C ARG A 1153 5.58 -23.43 -33.76
N PRO A 1154 6.09 -24.62 -33.41
CA PRO A 1154 7.20 -24.72 -32.48
C PRO A 1154 8.35 -23.88 -33.05
N LYS A 1155 8.74 -22.84 -32.32
CA LYS A 1155 9.67 -21.83 -32.83
C LYS A 1155 11.08 -22.39 -33.03
N THR A 1156 11.53 -23.22 -32.09
CA THR A 1156 12.86 -23.86 -32.12
C THR A 1156 12.82 -25.16 -31.30
N VAL A 1157 13.33 -26.25 -31.87
CA VAL A 1157 13.59 -27.51 -31.15
C VAL A 1157 15.10 -27.63 -31.05
N TYR A 1158 15.63 -27.61 -29.83
CA TYR A 1158 17.06 -27.79 -29.58
C TYR A 1158 17.35 -29.28 -29.40
N ALA A 1159 17.89 -29.94 -30.42
CA ALA A 1159 18.40 -31.30 -30.33
C ALA A 1159 19.92 -31.24 -30.11
N ALA A 1160 20.42 -31.87 -29.06
CA ALA A 1160 21.84 -31.83 -28.68
C ALA A 1160 22.76 -32.55 -29.68
N THR A 1161 22.23 -33.56 -30.40
CA THR A 1161 23.00 -34.36 -31.35
C THR A 1161 22.41 -34.33 -32.76
N SER A 1162 21.20 -34.86 -32.97
CA SER A 1162 20.56 -34.85 -34.29
C SER A 1162 19.02 -34.82 -34.24
N PHE A 1163 18.39 -34.41 -35.34
CA PHE A 1163 16.95 -34.50 -35.57
C PHE A 1163 16.69 -35.73 -36.47
N ASP A 1164 16.20 -36.82 -35.89
CA ASP A 1164 15.93 -38.06 -36.62
C ASP A 1164 14.52 -38.01 -37.24
N ILE A 1165 14.47 -38.16 -38.57
CA ILE A 1165 13.23 -38.06 -39.37
C ILE A 1165 12.78 -39.46 -39.85
N SER A 1166 13.47 -40.52 -39.43
CA SER A 1166 13.20 -41.87 -39.91
C SER A 1166 12.49 -42.73 -38.86
N THR A 1167 11.65 -43.65 -39.34
CA THR A 1167 10.99 -44.67 -38.51
C THR A 1167 11.94 -45.83 -38.14
N THR A 1168 13.22 -45.78 -38.55
CA THR A 1168 14.18 -46.87 -38.40
C THR A 1168 15.62 -46.36 -38.23
N GLY A 1169 16.00 -46.07 -36.99
CA GLY A 1169 17.40 -46.00 -36.53
C GLY A 1169 18.04 -44.61 -36.52
N ALA A 1170 18.72 -44.30 -35.41
CA ALA A 1170 19.38 -43.03 -35.15
C ALA A 1170 20.47 -42.71 -36.19
N HIS A 1171 20.20 -41.76 -37.09
CA HIS A 1171 21.24 -41.14 -37.90
C HIS A 1171 22.01 -40.13 -37.04
N THR A 1172 23.15 -40.57 -36.51
CA THR A 1172 24.08 -39.73 -35.76
C THR A 1172 24.98 -39.01 -36.74
N PHE A 1173 24.60 -37.75 -37.01
CA PHE A 1173 25.40 -36.66 -37.55
C PHE A 1173 25.57 -36.43 -39.04
N GLU A 1174 25.40 -37.39 -39.95
CA GLU A 1174 25.63 -37.08 -41.37
C GLU A 1174 24.85 -38.04 -42.30
N MET A 1175 24.06 -37.49 -43.22
CA MET A 1175 23.18 -38.26 -44.12
C MET A 1175 24.02 -38.81 -45.28
N CYS A 1176 24.26 -40.13 -45.32
CA CYS A 1176 25.02 -40.74 -46.41
C CYS A 1176 24.51 -40.29 -47.78
N ASN A 1177 25.40 -39.93 -48.69
CA ASN A 1177 25.06 -39.86 -50.10
C ASN A 1177 24.95 -41.28 -50.66
N ASP A 1178 23.89 -41.57 -51.39
CA ASP A 1178 23.78 -42.86 -52.09
C ASP A 1178 24.98 -43.03 -53.03
N SER A 1179 25.68 -44.15 -52.90
CA SER A 1179 26.92 -44.38 -53.63
C SER A 1179 26.76 -44.46 -55.16
N THR A 1180 25.53 -44.57 -55.64
CA THR A 1180 25.22 -44.78 -57.06
C THR A 1180 24.64 -43.54 -57.71
N THR A 1181 23.70 -42.89 -57.02
CA THR A 1181 22.92 -41.77 -57.55
C THR A 1181 23.28 -40.43 -56.89
N GLY A 1182 23.74 -40.47 -55.63
CA GLY A 1182 24.30 -39.34 -54.90
C GLY A 1182 23.42 -38.09 -54.83
N THR A 1183 23.98 -36.99 -54.33
CA THR A 1183 23.34 -35.67 -54.38
C THR A 1183 24.14 -34.68 -55.23
N SER A 1184 23.57 -33.50 -55.50
CA SER A 1184 24.21 -32.45 -56.28
C SER A 1184 23.91 -31.09 -55.67
N LEU A 1185 24.94 -30.24 -55.54
CA LEU A 1185 24.82 -28.88 -55.03
C LEU A 1185 23.70 -28.10 -55.72
N ASN A 1186 22.92 -27.37 -54.93
CA ASN A 1186 21.79 -26.54 -55.35
C ASN A 1186 20.60 -27.32 -55.97
N PHE A 1187 20.59 -28.65 -55.89
CA PHE A 1187 19.43 -29.46 -56.26
C PHE A 1187 18.68 -29.96 -55.01
N LEU A 1188 17.40 -30.27 -55.21
CA LEU A 1188 16.59 -30.92 -54.19
C LEU A 1188 17.05 -32.37 -53.99
N ALA A 1189 17.05 -32.83 -52.74
CA ALA A 1189 17.35 -34.21 -52.37
C ALA A 1189 16.14 -34.90 -51.72
N LYS A 1190 16.07 -36.23 -51.83
CA LYS A 1190 15.15 -37.13 -51.09
C LYS A 1190 15.95 -38.28 -50.48
N LEU A 1191 15.32 -39.06 -49.60
CA LEU A 1191 15.86 -40.37 -49.21
C LEU A 1191 15.52 -41.43 -50.27
N ASN A 1192 16.45 -42.33 -50.52
CA ASN A 1192 16.17 -43.60 -51.19
C ASN A 1192 15.47 -44.58 -50.21
N ALA A 1193 15.17 -45.80 -50.69
CA ALA A 1193 14.56 -46.86 -49.89
C ALA A 1193 15.60 -47.82 -49.26
N SER A 1194 16.88 -47.42 -49.20
CA SER A 1194 17.94 -48.24 -48.61
C SER A 1194 17.84 -48.25 -47.07
N ASN A 1195 18.52 -49.20 -46.42
CA ASN A 1195 18.58 -49.28 -44.96
C ASN A 1195 20.04 -49.36 -44.48
N PRO A 1196 20.61 -48.30 -43.88
CA PRO A 1196 19.95 -47.02 -43.60
C PRO A 1196 19.71 -46.20 -44.89
N PRO A 1197 18.67 -45.35 -44.93
CA PRO A 1197 18.34 -44.56 -46.12
C PRO A 1197 19.39 -43.47 -46.37
N CYS A 1198 19.78 -43.30 -47.64
CA CYS A 1198 20.77 -42.32 -48.09
C CYS A 1198 20.13 -41.24 -48.96
N ALA A 1199 20.74 -40.05 -48.95
CA ALA A 1199 20.34 -38.91 -49.76
C ALA A 1199 20.62 -39.16 -51.24
N VAL A 1200 19.60 -38.91 -52.07
CA VAL A 1200 19.66 -38.96 -53.53
C VAL A 1200 19.09 -37.69 -54.12
N LYS A 1201 19.61 -37.27 -55.29
CA LYS A 1201 19.02 -36.19 -56.07
C LYS A 1201 17.58 -36.52 -56.43
N LEU A 1202 16.69 -35.56 -56.23
CA LEU A 1202 15.28 -35.67 -56.59
C LEU A 1202 15.13 -35.76 -58.12
N ALA A 1203 14.37 -36.74 -58.61
CA ALA A 1203 14.08 -36.88 -60.03
C ALA A 1203 12.87 -36.02 -60.44
N ALA A 1204 12.82 -35.59 -61.70
CA ALA A 1204 11.69 -34.83 -62.23
C ALA A 1204 10.35 -35.61 -62.20
N THR A 1205 10.40 -36.93 -62.03
CA THR A 1205 9.24 -37.81 -61.89
C THR A 1205 8.74 -37.96 -60.45
N ASP A 1206 9.46 -37.41 -59.45
CA ASP A 1206 9.06 -37.49 -58.05
C ASP A 1206 7.96 -36.47 -57.73
N ALA A 1207 6.74 -36.95 -57.51
CA ALA A 1207 5.57 -36.09 -57.35
C ALA A 1207 5.54 -35.27 -56.05
N SER A 1208 6.21 -35.72 -54.97
CA SER A 1208 6.33 -35.02 -53.66
C SER A 1208 7.19 -35.82 -52.68
N LYS A 1209 8.51 -35.56 -52.54
CA LYS A 1209 9.41 -36.16 -51.51
C LYS A 1209 10.69 -35.35 -51.22
N ALA A 1210 10.72 -34.05 -51.52
CA ALA A 1210 11.93 -33.25 -51.33
C ALA A 1210 12.15 -32.94 -49.84
N MET A 1211 13.34 -33.27 -49.33
CA MET A 1211 13.76 -32.94 -47.96
C MET A 1211 14.36 -31.54 -47.83
N GLY A 1212 14.98 -31.04 -48.91
CA GLY A 1212 15.68 -29.76 -48.91
C GLY A 1212 16.62 -29.62 -50.09
N ILE A 1213 17.32 -28.47 -50.17
CA ILE A 1213 18.34 -28.15 -51.17
C ILE A 1213 19.72 -28.52 -50.61
N VAL A 1214 20.55 -29.17 -51.40
CA VAL A 1214 21.92 -29.54 -50.99
C VAL A 1214 22.85 -28.34 -51.10
N SER A 1215 23.31 -27.84 -49.96
CA SER A 1215 24.13 -26.63 -49.85
C SER A 1215 25.63 -26.89 -49.61
N GLY A 1216 26.02 -28.13 -49.32
CA GLY A 1216 27.39 -28.59 -49.08
C GLY A 1216 27.49 -30.13 -49.13
N GLY A 1217 28.70 -30.69 -49.25
CA GLY A 1217 28.92 -32.14 -49.17
C GLY A 1217 28.30 -32.99 -50.31
N SER A 1218 28.01 -32.41 -51.48
CA SER A 1218 27.33 -33.15 -52.56
C SER A 1218 28.25 -34.14 -53.28
N GLY A 1219 27.74 -35.33 -53.60
CA GLY A 1219 28.43 -36.30 -54.44
C GLY A 1219 27.87 -37.71 -54.28
N THR A 1220 28.62 -38.71 -54.71
CA THR A 1220 28.36 -40.14 -54.49
C THR A 1220 29.24 -40.74 -53.38
N THR A 1221 30.02 -39.90 -52.71
CA THR A 1221 30.95 -40.27 -51.64
C THR A 1221 30.90 -39.25 -50.54
N GLY A 1222 31.08 -39.69 -49.29
CA GLY A 1222 30.88 -38.87 -48.10
C GLY A 1222 29.54 -39.16 -47.45
N ASN A 1223 29.50 -38.99 -46.13
CA ASN A 1223 28.29 -38.45 -45.55
C ASN A 1223 28.30 -36.92 -45.78
#